data_AF-A0A662WSF0-F1
#
_entry.id   AF-A0A662WSF0-F1
#
_cell.length_a   1.000
_cell.length_b   1.000
_cell.length_c   1.000
_cell.angle_alpha   90.00
_cell.angle_beta   90.00
_cell.angle_gamma   90.00
#
_symmetry.space_group_name_H-M   'P 1'
#
loop_
_entity.id
_entity.type
_entity.pdbx_description
1 polymer ?
#
loop_
_entity_poly.entity_id
_entity_poly.type
_entity_poly.pdbx_seq_one_letter_code
_entity_poly.pdbx_strand_id
1 'polypeptide(L)'
;MGIQLRKLLRSRVIVVFGATSRIGRSVLEALAAQEQVSVALVAAVENAKDPRVQRLKRATNCYVIQCNFASGGEGSLRRAVRNADAVLLVPALSPSGVRFSKRVIDAVKAEQVARLVVVSSILAFPEVLARCRPGETDETSATEAVGPTQDDVEAVEGCEAVEAHAHTQLPEAGRAVTLRIPVLMETLLYCRDELLFANRFFGCFAEATRVPCIAVRDVGLAAAGVLAYPKRKYEPIYHLAGGPSASCSSQEVARCLGGLLGREITYRKLDDLGFLLLMKEKGAPSQVARGIVGLRVLLEEPVQREEPGEALQQSHDVVAEPRGLPETFHSTGDYRLLTKRELVTPRQWLQRCAALQFARTPQNQTQLFVVGSGEALFLEVSKFVAQQITAPSSLPSREAGEGAIPTAETPGRHGGSSDLQHAKVTLCTVKAAPGTPERARTATVPLPPTVYQVEGAAASPMGNLLQQLSSLDVVLLIPPLRLGTWTCLDVVRTVVHAAVNANAWGIVLVSSLFVGSSASQQSAALEQLEEIESCVKTSGVPHVIVRLPLFMEYFLALSNCDEGENRSSEGFGGVEEEEKCDVLSGTQVEGVETEPTEGSPSSHMTWPLLEPSLASSRVYLMALEDAAKALVATAFTFPLHRGRTRVLFTASPTMQEVQRALQKHAHKARSVRLSRVDALGERPGREFWRIAYWPRAHTQQFLECAVELSKAAKTAEAQAGGEGEHRAMVLPVSQRFKDVTELPPVTLGRWAEANSKCYTRALAALKAGE
;
A
#
# COMPACT_ATOMS: atom_id res chain seq x y z
N MET A 1 27.90 -18.82 38.67
CA MET A 1 28.15 -18.02 39.89
C MET A 1 26.84 -17.36 40.30
N GLY A 2 26.29 -17.68 41.48
CA GLY A 2 24.95 -17.24 41.89
C GLY A 2 24.89 -15.78 42.36
N ILE A 3 23.71 -15.17 42.27
CA ILE A 3 23.41 -13.77 42.67
C ILE A 3 23.86 -13.49 44.13
N GLN A 4 23.79 -14.49 45.00
CA GLN A 4 24.22 -14.39 46.40
C GLN A 4 25.73 -14.14 46.56
N LEU A 5 26.58 -14.70 45.70
CA LEU A 5 28.04 -14.52 45.78
C LEU A 5 28.49 -13.13 45.29
N ARG A 6 27.65 -12.42 44.52
CA ARG A 6 27.94 -11.06 44.02
C ARG A 6 27.46 -9.94 44.94
N LYS A 7 26.47 -10.21 45.81
CA LYS A 7 26.19 -9.32 46.97
C LYS A 7 27.41 -9.22 47.89
N LEU A 8 28.18 -10.30 48.04
CA LEU A 8 29.49 -10.29 48.70
C LEU A 8 30.53 -9.42 47.97
N LEU A 9 30.38 -9.19 46.66
CA LEU A 9 31.23 -8.33 45.83
C LEU A 9 30.68 -6.90 45.63
N ARG A 10 29.59 -6.52 46.33
CA ARG A 10 28.93 -5.19 46.27
C ARG A 10 28.37 -4.75 44.90
N SER A 11 28.18 -5.65 43.95
CA SER A 11 27.53 -5.30 42.67
C SER A 11 26.02 -5.08 42.85
N ARG A 12 25.49 -3.97 42.30
CA ARG A 12 24.04 -3.67 42.30
C ARG A 12 23.31 -4.59 41.33
N VAL A 13 22.14 -5.12 41.69
CA VAL A 13 21.34 -5.99 40.83
C VAL A 13 20.20 -5.20 40.20
N ILE A 14 20.19 -5.09 38.88
CA ILE A 14 19.15 -4.39 38.13
C ILE A 14 18.41 -5.38 37.24
N VAL A 15 17.09 -5.47 37.44
CA VAL A 15 16.21 -6.37 36.67
C VAL A 15 15.41 -5.57 35.66
N VAL A 16 15.38 -6.02 34.41
CA VAL A 16 14.67 -5.35 33.32
C VAL A 16 13.57 -6.26 32.77
N PHE A 17 12.32 -5.83 32.95
CA PHE A 17 11.16 -6.39 32.25
C PHE A 17 10.95 -5.65 30.93
N GLY A 18 10.61 -6.40 29.87
CA GLY A 18 10.60 -5.87 28.50
C GLY A 18 12.01 -5.72 27.91
N ALA A 19 12.96 -6.53 28.35
CA ALA A 19 14.38 -6.47 27.94
C ALA A 19 14.63 -6.60 26.43
N THR A 20 13.74 -7.29 25.70
CA THR A 20 13.83 -7.44 24.24
C THR A 20 13.15 -6.33 23.46
N SER A 21 12.43 -5.41 24.13
CA SER A 21 11.90 -4.19 23.50
C SER A 21 13.05 -3.25 23.11
N ARG A 22 12.79 -2.31 22.21
CA ARG A 22 13.80 -1.32 21.81
C ARG A 22 14.28 -0.49 23.00
N ILE A 23 13.36 -0.08 23.89
CA ILE A 23 13.67 0.69 25.10
C ILE A 23 14.44 -0.18 26.12
N GLY A 24 13.95 -1.37 26.44
CA GLY A 24 14.61 -2.26 27.40
C GLY A 24 16.03 -2.65 26.99
N ARG A 25 16.23 -2.94 25.69
CA ARG A 25 17.55 -3.17 25.11
C ARG A 25 18.46 -1.95 25.24
N SER A 26 17.96 -0.77 24.88
CA SER A 26 18.69 0.50 24.98
C SER A 26 19.14 0.79 26.42
N VAL A 27 18.29 0.50 27.43
CA VAL A 27 18.66 0.62 28.84
C VAL A 27 19.77 -0.35 29.24
N LEU A 28 19.67 -1.61 28.83
CA LEU A 28 20.70 -2.61 29.14
C LEU A 28 22.04 -2.26 28.50
N GLU A 29 22.04 -1.78 27.24
CA GLU A 29 23.24 -1.30 26.56
C GLU A 29 23.81 -0.06 27.27
N ALA A 30 22.96 0.89 27.69
CA ALA A 30 23.38 2.08 28.42
C ALA A 30 23.96 1.75 29.80
N LEU A 31 23.39 0.79 30.53
CA LEU A 31 23.91 0.35 31.83
C LEU A 31 25.20 -0.48 31.69
N ALA A 32 25.31 -1.33 30.66
CA ALA A 32 26.51 -2.13 30.41
C ALA A 32 27.72 -1.27 30.03
N ALA A 33 27.50 -0.11 29.41
CA ALA A 33 28.54 0.84 29.05
C ALA A 33 29.02 1.72 30.22
N GLN A 34 28.42 1.63 31.41
CA GLN A 34 28.84 2.43 32.57
C GLN A 34 29.99 1.75 33.32
N GLU A 35 31.22 2.25 33.16
CA GLU A 35 32.40 1.71 33.85
C GLU A 35 32.42 2.02 35.35
N GLN A 36 31.71 3.06 35.78
CA GLN A 36 31.79 3.60 37.15
C GLN A 36 30.95 2.82 38.18
N VAL A 37 30.06 1.92 37.76
CA VAL A 37 29.16 1.20 38.67
C VAL A 37 29.23 -0.30 38.37
N SER A 38 29.64 -1.10 39.36
CA SER A 38 29.53 -2.56 39.26
C SER A 38 28.05 -2.96 39.30
N VAL A 39 27.47 -3.25 38.14
CA VAL A 39 26.06 -3.65 38.00
C VAL A 39 25.97 -5.07 37.46
N ALA A 40 25.19 -5.92 38.12
CA ALA A 40 24.70 -7.18 37.59
C ALA A 40 23.36 -6.94 36.88
N LEU A 41 23.38 -7.02 35.55
CA LEU A 41 22.21 -6.84 34.71
C LEU A 41 21.44 -8.14 34.55
N VAL A 42 20.12 -8.10 34.74
CA VAL A 42 19.23 -9.24 34.61
C VAL A 42 18.11 -8.91 33.64
N ALA A 43 18.03 -9.64 32.52
CA ALA A 43 16.93 -9.61 31.58
C ALA A 43 15.87 -10.63 31.99
N ALA A 44 14.68 -10.16 32.39
CA ALA A 44 13.52 -11.00 32.68
C ALA A 44 12.71 -11.20 31.39
N VAL A 45 12.60 -12.45 30.94
CA VAL A 45 12.02 -12.80 29.63
C VAL A 45 11.10 -14.01 29.74
N GLU A 46 10.13 -14.12 28.84
CA GLU A 46 9.22 -15.27 28.78
C GLU A 46 9.92 -16.54 28.24
N ASN A 47 10.74 -16.37 27.20
CA ASN A 47 11.47 -17.47 26.56
C ASN A 47 12.97 -17.15 26.47
N ALA A 48 13.77 -17.86 27.26
CA ALA A 48 15.23 -17.69 27.27
C ALA A 48 15.91 -18.15 25.96
N LYS A 49 15.24 -18.97 25.14
CA LYS A 49 15.77 -19.49 23.88
C LYS A 49 15.47 -18.58 22.67
N ASP A 50 14.71 -17.50 22.84
CA ASP A 50 14.43 -16.54 21.76
C ASP A 50 15.75 -15.98 21.17
N PRO A 51 15.96 -16.02 19.84
CA PRO A 51 17.17 -15.49 19.21
C PRO A 51 17.48 -14.03 19.58
N ARG A 52 16.46 -13.20 19.82
CA ARG A 52 16.60 -11.81 20.28
C ARG A 52 17.24 -11.74 21.66
N VAL A 53 16.85 -12.64 22.57
CA VAL A 53 17.41 -12.73 23.93
C VAL A 53 18.86 -13.17 23.89
N GLN A 54 19.19 -14.14 23.02
CA GLN A 54 20.57 -14.60 22.86
C GLN A 54 21.48 -13.51 22.30
N ARG A 55 21.00 -12.74 21.31
CA ARG A 55 21.73 -11.56 20.81
C ARG A 55 21.93 -10.50 21.89
N LEU A 56 20.88 -10.20 22.65
CA LEU A 56 20.94 -9.25 23.78
C LEU A 56 21.98 -9.68 24.82
N LYS A 57 21.93 -10.95 25.24
CA LYS A 57 22.89 -11.52 26.20
C LYS A 57 24.33 -11.37 25.74
N ARG A 58 24.63 -11.61 24.46
CA ARG A 58 25.97 -11.44 23.89
C ARG A 58 26.40 -9.97 23.87
N ALA A 59 25.48 -9.06 23.59
CA ALA A 59 25.78 -7.63 23.47
C ALA A 59 26.00 -6.92 24.81
N THR A 60 25.28 -7.33 25.86
CA THR A 60 25.27 -6.63 27.16
C THR A 60 25.87 -7.44 28.30
N ASN A 61 26.23 -8.71 28.05
CA ASN A 61 26.66 -9.68 29.05
C ASN A 61 25.66 -9.82 30.24
N CYS A 62 24.38 -9.61 29.98
CA CYS A 62 23.34 -9.71 31.00
C CYS A 62 23.03 -11.18 31.37
N TYR A 63 22.55 -11.38 32.60
CA TYR A 63 21.90 -12.63 32.98
C TYR A 63 20.51 -12.70 32.38
N VAL A 64 20.05 -13.92 32.09
CA VAL A 64 18.71 -14.15 31.56
C VAL A 64 17.96 -14.98 32.58
N ILE A 65 16.82 -14.46 33.04
CA ILE A 65 15.88 -15.19 33.90
C ILE A 65 14.61 -15.42 33.10
N GLN A 66 14.19 -16.69 33.04
CA GLN A 66 12.91 -17.04 32.45
C GLN A 66 11.80 -16.82 33.49
N CYS A 67 10.75 -16.14 33.06
CA CYS A 67 9.59 -15.79 33.88
C CYS A 67 8.31 -16.31 33.24
N ASN A 68 7.40 -16.86 34.06
CA ASN A 68 6.05 -17.13 33.61
C ASN A 68 5.24 -15.82 33.63
N PHE A 69 4.82 -15.35 32.46
CA PHE A 69 4.03 -14.12 32.32
C PHE A 69 2.52 -14.36 32.43
N ALA A 70 2.06 -15.61 32.39
CA ALA A 70 0.65 -15.97 32.53
C ALA A 70 0.15 -15.83 33.99
N SER A 71 -1.17 -15.89 34.16
CA SER A 71 -1.81 -15.97 35.48
C SER A 71 -1.33 -17.22 36.25
N GLY A 72 -1.06 -17.09 37.55
CA GLY A 72 -0.39 -18.15 38.34
C GLY A 72 1.14 -18.11 38.26
N GLY A 73 1.71 -17.14 37.53
CA GLY A 73 3.15 -16.92 37.39
C GLY A 73 3.78 -16.04 38.48
N GLU A 74 3.03 -15.59 39.49
CA GLU A 74 3.44 -14.59 40.49
C GLU A 74 4.70 -15.02 41.24
N GLY A 75 4.79 -16.31 41.61
CA GLY A 75 5.98 -16.87 42.25
C GLY A 75 7.23 -16.76 41.38
N SER A 76 7.08 -16.86 40.05
CA SER A 76 8.18 -16.66 39.11
C SER A 76 8.63 -15.21 39.04
N LEU A 77 7.70 -14.26 39.07
CA LEU A 77 8.01 -12.82 39.06
C LEU A 77 8.70 -12.39 40.36
N ARG A 78 8.21 -12.86 41.50
CA ARG A 78 8.87 -12.63 42.81
C ARG A 78 10.29 -13.17 42.83
N ARG A 79 10.52 -14.38 42.32
CA ARG A 79 11.88 -14.93 42.19
C ARG A 79 12.80 -14.09 41.30
N ALA A 80 12.26 -13.51 40.23
CA ALA A 80 13.04 -12.69 39.31
C ALA A 80 13.49 -11.37 39.92
N VAL A 81 12.65 -10.72 40.74
CA VAL A 81 12.97 -9.45 41.42
C VAL A 81 13.56 -9.63 42.81
N ARG A 82 13.59 -10.87 43.33
CA ARG A 82 14.19 -11.17 44.63
C ARG A 82 15.64 -10.70 44.65
N ASN A 83 15.98 -9.87 45.64
CA ASN A 83 17.29 -9.22 45.80
C ASN A 83 17.64 -8.16 44.73
N ALA A 84 16.70 -7.72 43.90
CA ALA A 84 16.94 -6.59 43.01
C ALA A 84 17.08 -5.29 43.81
N ASP A 85 18.06 -4.47 43.45
CA ASP A 85 18.18 -3.10 43.99
C ASP A 85 17.30 -2.13 43.20
N ALA A 86 17.14 -2.38 41.90
CA ALA A 86 16.27 -1.61 41.03
C ALA A 86 15.60 -2.50 39.97
N VAL A 87 14.38 -2.12 39.57
CA VAL A 87 13.62 -2.79 38.52
C VAL A 87 13.19 -1.76 37.48
N LEU A 88 13.41 -2.08 36.21
CA LEU A 88 12.78 -1.39 35.08
C LEU A 88 11.57 -2.19 34.60
N LEU A 89 10.45 -1.50 34.44
CA LEU A 89 9.26 -2.01 33.80
C LEU A 89 8.98 -1.20 32.53
N VAL A 90 9.16 -1.84 31.36
CA VAL A 90 8.62 -1.35 30.09
C VAL A 90 7.25 -2.01 29.89
N PRO A 91 6.14 -1.29 30.06
CA PRO A 91 4.81 -1.89 29.99
C PRO A 91 4.51 -2.47 28.62
N ALA A 92 3.91 -3.65 28.59
CA ALA A 92 3.27 -4.17 27.39
C ALA A 92 1.87 -3.56 27.31
N LEU A 93 1.54 -2.96 26.17
CA LEU A 93 0.34 -2.12 26.03
C LEU A 93 -0.95 -2.90 25.73
N SER A 94 -0.90 -4.23 25.60
CA SER A 94 -2.10 -5.06 25.48
C SER A 94 -2.82 -5.20 26.82
N PRO A 95 -4.12 -5.56 26.86
CA PRO A 95 -4.83 -5.81 28.13
C PRO A 95 -4.13 -6.86 29.01
N SER A 96 -3.66 -7.95 28.40
CA SER A 96 -2.83 -8.96 29.08
C SER A 96 -1.49 -8.40 29.58
N GLY A 97 -0.92 -7.44 28.85
CA GLY A 97 0.32 -6.74 29.18
C GLY A 97 0.17 -5.77 30.35
N VAL A 98 -0.96 -5.08 30.46
CA VAL A 98 -1.32 -4.24 31.61
C VAL A 98 -1.46 -5.10 32.86
N ARG A 99 -2.23 -6.20 32.78
CA ARG A 99 -2.35 -7.17 33.88
C ARG A 99 -1.01 -7.75 34.31
N PHE A 100 -0.16 -8.11 33.34
CA PHE A 100 1.21 -8.55 33.61
C PHE A 100 2.04 -7.48 34.33
N SER A 101 1.97 -6.22 33.87
CA SER A 101 2.69 -5.10 34.45
C SER A 101 2.28 -4.82 35.90
N LYS A 102 0.97 -4.89 36.20
CA LYS A 102 0.45 -4.79 37.58
C LYS A 102 1.04 -5.90 38.48
N ARG A 103 1.08 -7.16 38.02
CA ARG A 103 1.71 -8.27 38.77
C ARG A 103 3.21 -8.08 39.02
N VAL A 104 3.93 -7.46 38.08
CA VAL A 104 5.36 -7.12 38.29
C VAL A 104 5.49 -6.09 39.41
N ILE A 105 4.65 -5.06 39.43
CA ILE A 105 4.62 -4.03 40.49
C ILE A 105 4.33 -4.69 41.85
N ASP A 106 3.38 -5.62 41.91
CA ASP A 106 3.05 -6.33 43.14
C ASP A 106 4.24 -7.17 43.65
N ALA A 107 4.98 -7.82 42.74
CA ALA A 107 6.19 -8.55 43.07
C ALA A 107 7.31 -7.62 43.59
N VAL A 108 7.47 -6.43 43.00
CA VAL A 108 8.42 -5.40 43.42
C VAL A 108 8.10 -4.91 44.83
N LYS A 109 6.82 -4.67 45.14
CA LYS A 109 6.35 -4.33 46.49
C LYS A 109 6.64 -5.45 47.48
N ALA A 110 6.25 -6.68 47.14
CA ALA A 110 6.38 -7.84 48.01
C ALA A 110 7.84 -8.18 48.35
N GLU A 111 8.78 -8.00 47.43
CA GLU A 111 10.21 -8.21 47.64
C GLU A 111 10.95 -6.94 48.12
N GLN A 112 10.21 -5.87 48.45
CA GLN A 112 10.73 -4.60 48.98
C GLN A 112 11.87 -4.00 48.15
N VAL A 113 11.73 -4.05 46.82
CA VAL A 113 12.74 -3.47 45.91
C VAL A 113 12.81 -1.95 46.14
N ALA A 114 14.03 -1.42 46.19
CA ALA A 114 14.29 -0.03 46.55
C ALA A 114 13.89 0.98 45.45
N ARG A 115 13.89 0.55 44.19
CA ARG A 115 13.53 1.41 43.06
C ARG A 115 12.74 0.65 41.99
N LEU A 116 11.60 1.21 41.60
CA LEU A 116 10.91 0.89 40.37
C LEU A 116 11.03 2.07 39.40
N VAL A 117 11.39 1.80 38.15
CA VAL A 117 11.29 2.75 37.04
C VAL A 117 10.25 2.23 36.05
N VAL A 118 9.23 3.04 35.75
CA VAL A 118 8.17 2.73 34.80
C VAL A 118 8.31 3.63 33.58
N VAL A 119 8.33 3.04 32.37
CA VAL A 119 8.23 3.81 31.14
C VAL A 119 6.75 4.06 30.85
N SER A 120 6.34 5.32 30.76
CA SER A 120 4.95 5.74 30.54
C SER A 120 4.83 6.69 29.34
N SER A 121 3.62 7.11 29.00
CA SER A 121 3.35 8.05 27.91
C SER A 121 3.18 9.46 28.46
N ILE A 122 3.57 10.48 27.70
CA ILE A 122 3.21 11.86 28.00
C ILE A 122 1.70 12.10 27.96
N LEU A 123 0.93 11.22 27.31
CA LEU A 123 -0.53 11.30 27.27
C LEU A 123 -1.21 10.78 28.53
N ALA A 124 -0.45 10.22 29.48
CA ALA A 124 -0.95 9.76 30.78
C ALA A 124 -1.40 10.90 31.72
N PHE A 125 -1.84 12.03 31.16
CA PHE A 125 -2.44 13.13 31.89
C PHE A 125 -3.95 12.89 32.06
N PRO A 126 -4.49 12.98 33.29
CA PRO A 126 -5.92 12.90 33.55
C PRO A 126 -6.78 13.84 32.68
N GLU A 127 -6.29 15.04 32.40
CA GLU A 127 -6.98 16.05 31.58
C GLU A 127 -7.00 15.71 30.08
N VAL A 128 -5.93 15.11 29.57
CA VAL A 128 -5.84 14.67 28.16
C VAL A 128 -6.74 13.46 27.93
N LEU A 129 -6.82 12.58 28.93
CA LEU A 129 -7.71 11.42 28.92
C LEU A 129 -9.19 11.78 28.91
N ALA A 130 -9.57 12.80 29.66
CA ALA A 130 -10.94 13.31 29.63
C ALA A 130 -11.36 13.79 28.22
N ARG A 131 -10.41 14.26 27.40
CA ARG A 131 -10.65 14.73 26.03
C ARG A 131 -10.60 13.62 24.98
N CYS A 132 -9.78 12.60 25.19
CA CYS A 132 -9.61 11.49 24.24
C CYS A 132 -10.62 10.35 24.44
N ARG A 133 -11.43 10.40 25.51
CA ARG A 133 -12.62 9.56 25.62
C ARG A 133 -13.65 10.10 24.62
N PRO A 134 -14.05 9.32 23.60
CA PRO A 134 -15.26 9.65 22.88
C PRO A 134 -16.35 9.78 23.94
N GLY A 135 -17.03 10.92 23.99
CA GLY A 135 -18.28 10.98 24.70
C GLY A 135 -19.16 9.90 24.11
N GLU A 136 -19.53 8.89 24.89
CA GLU A 136 -20.72 8.10 24.62
C GLU A 136 -21.93 9.05 24.80
N THR A 137 -22.08 10.01 23.89
CA THR A 137 -23.32 10.75 23.72
C THR A 137 -24.26 9.83 22.93
N ASP A 138 -25.05 9.05 23.67
CA ASP A 138 -26.48 8.76 23.48
C ASP A 138 -27.06 8.36 22.10
N GLU A 139 -26.27 8.08 21.06
CA GLU A 139 -26.80 7.63 19.76
C GLU A 139 -26.35 6.21 19.37
N THR A 140 -26.32 5.29 20.33
CA THR A 140 -26.44 3.86 20.00
C THR A 140 -27.87 3.45 20.26
N SER A 141 -28.62 3.30 19.17
CA SER A 141 -29.96 2.75 19.11
C SER A 141 -30.11 1.52 20.00
N ALA A 142 -31.21 1.50 20.75
CA ALA A 142 -31.62 0.43 21.64
C ALA A 142 -31.92 -0.87 20.89
N THR A 143 -30.91 -1.62 20.48
CA THR A 143 -31.03 -3.03 20.09
C THR A 143 -29.67 -3.72 20.22
N GLU A 144 -29.34 -4.09 21.47
CA GLU A 144 -28.50 -5.20 21.94
C GLU A 144 -27.74 -4.77 23.20
N ALA A 145 -28.41 -4.97 24.35
CA ALA A 145 -27.86 -4.74 25.67
C ALA A 145 -26.82 -5.83 26.01
N VAL A 146 -25.58 -5.63 25.58
CA VAL A 146 -24.40 -6.16 26.26
C VAL A 146 -23.57 -4.94 26.63
N GLY A 147 -23.63 -4.52 27.90
CA GLY A 147 -22.79 -3.44 28.41
C GLY A 147 -21.31 -3.75 28.19
N PRO A 148 -20.44 -2.73 28.13
CA PRO A 148 -19.00 -2.93 27.94
C PRO A 148 -18.50 -3.92 28.99
N THR A 149 -17.87 -5.00 28.54
CA THR A 149 -17.33 -6.00 29.45
C THR A 149 -16.17 -5.39 30.24
N GLN A 150 -15.87 -5.92 31.42
CA GLN A 150 -14.74 -5.43 32.23
C GLN A 150 -13.39 -5.49 31.48
N ASP A 151 -13.28 -6.33 30.44
CA ASP A 151 -12.16 -6.38 29.51
C ASP A 151 -12.09 -5.16 28.55
N ASP A 152 -13.22 -4.51 28.22
CA ASP A 152 -13.28 -3.32 27.36
C ASP A 152 -12.80 -2.06 28.10
N VAL A 153 -13.10 -1.97 29.40
CA VAL A 153 -12.65 -0.86 30.27
C VAL A 153 -11.14 -0.98 30.56
N GLU A 154 -10.62 -2.18 30.86
CA GLU A 154 -9.18 -2.40 31.06
C GLU A 154 -8.36 -2.19 29.77
N ALA A 155 -8.97 -2.33 28.59
CA ALA A 155 -8.29 -2.16 27.30
C ALA A 155 -8.02 -0.70 26.92
N VAL A 156 -8.70 0.26 27.56
CA VAL A 156 -8.52 1.71 27.32
C VAL A 156 -7.37 2.27 28.18
N GLU A 157 -7.01 1.65 29.30
CA GLU A 157 -6.15 2.27 30.33
C GLU A 157 -4.62 2.07 30.17
N GLY A 158 -4.15 1.46 29.07
CA GLY A 158 -2.74 1.45 28.60
C GLY A 158 -1.62 1.65 29.65
N CYS A 159 -0.82 2.72 29.48
CA CYS A 159 0.26 3.08 30.41
C CYS A 159 -0.24 3.68 31.73
N GLU A 160 -1.42 4.30 31.73
CA GLU A 160 -1.95 5.05 32.85
C GLU A 160 -2.37 4.15 34.00
N ALA A 161 -3.06 3.05 33.71
CA ALA A 161 -3.39 2.04 34.72
C ALA A 161 -2.14 1.47 35.37
N VAL A 162 -1.05 1.31 34.61
CA VAL A 162 0.22 0.81 35.13
C VAL A 162 0.89 1.86 36.02
N GLU A 163 0.90 3.12 35.58
CA GLU A 163 1.43 4.26 36.34
C GLU A 163 0.66 4.49 37.65
N ALA A 164 -0.66 4.55 37.59
CA ALA A 164 -1.54 4.72 38.76
C ALA A 164 -1.37 3.56 39.75
N HIS A 165 -1.29 2.32 39.27
CA HIS A 165 -1.04 1.15 40.11
C HIS A 165 0.35 1.22 40.76
N ALA A 166 1.39 1.63 40.03
CA ALA A 166 2.74 1.78 40.57
C ALA A 166 2.79 2.78 41.73
N HIS A 167 2.19 3.96 41.57
CA HIS A 167 2.16 4.98 42.61
C HIS A 167 1.25 4.61 43.79
N THR A 168 0.16 3.88 43.56
CA THR A 168 -0.70 3.37 44.63
C THR A 168 -0.01 2.29 45.46
N GLN A 169 0.70 1.36 44.82
CA GLN A 169 1.38 0.27 45.50
C GLN A 169 2.67 0.69 46.19
N LEU A 170 3.34 1.73 45.69
CA LEU A 170 4.64 2.23 46.15
C LEU A 170 4.55 3.75 46.42
N PRO A 171 3.80 4.18 47.46
CA PRO A 171 3.52 5.59 47.71
C PRO A 171 4.72 6.38 48.24
N GLU A 172 5.82 5.72 48.64
CA GLU A 172 6.99 6.44 49.14
C GLU A 172 7.62 7.30 48.03
N ALA A 173 7.83 8.59 48.32
CA ALA A 173 8.33 9.55 47.35
C ALA A 173 9.63 9.09 46.69
N GLY A 174 9.60 9.00 45.36
CA GLY A 174 10.71 8.55 44.54
C GLY A 174 10.91 7.03 44.52
N ARG A 175 10.21 6.20 45.29
CA ARG A 175 10.40 4.74 45.21
C ARG A 175 9.93 4.18 43.86
N ALA A 176 8.82 4.69 43.34
CA ALA A 176 8.42 4.55 41.95
C ALA A 176 8.74 5.84 41.20
N VAL A 177 9.49 5.72 40.10
CA VAL A 177 9.80 6.82 39.18
C VAL A 177 9.20 6.50 37.82
N THR A 178 8.37 7.41 37.33
CA THR A 178 7.76 7.28 36.01
C THR A 178 8.44 8.20 35.01
N LEU A 179 8.83 7.65 33.87
CA LEU A 179 9.41 8.37 32.75
C LEU A 179 8.34 8.51 31.66
N ARG A 180 7.69 9.67 31.59
CA ARG A 180 6.68 9.98 30.56
C ARG A 180 7.37 10.41 29.28
N ILE A 181 7.24 9.60 28.23
CA ILE A 181 7.89 9.86 26.94
C ILE A 181 6.90 10.40 25.89
N PRO A 182 7.33 11.30 25.00
CA PRO A 182 6.55 11.68 23.82
C PRO A 182 6.67 10.63 22.70
N VAL A 183 6.31 10.98 21.47
CA VAL A 183 6.41 10.06 20.32
C VAL A 183 7.86 9.62 20.12
N LEU A 184 8.09 8.31 19.95
CA LEU A 184 9.42 7.82 19.61
C LEU A 184 9.76 8.17 18.17
N MET A 185 10.95 8.73 17.91
CA MET A 185 11.44 8.98 16.54
C MET A 185 11.47 7.68 15.71
N GLU A 186 11.74 6.56 16.38
CA GLU A 186 11.71 5.21 15.82
C GLU A 186 10.34 4.77 15.27
N THR A 187 9.25 5.51 15.54
CA THR A 187 7.93 5.28 14.95
C THR A 187 7.96 5.46 13.43
N LEU A 188 8.87 6.31 12.92
CA LEU A 188 9.07 6.47 11.47
C LEU A 188 9.44 5.15 10.77
N LEU A 189 10.00 4.17 11.51
CA LEU A 189 10.36 2.86 10.96
C LEU A 189 9.14 2.03 10.53
N TYR A 190 7.91 2.35 10.97
CA TYR A 190 6.69 1.75 10.41
C TYR A 190 6.47 2.17 8.94
N CYS A 191 7.03 3.30 8.53
CA CYS A 191 7.03 3.80 7.15
C CYS A 191 8.32 3.46 6.41
N ARG A 192 9.18 2.57 6.93
CA ARG A 192 10.47 2.25 6.29
C ARG A 192 10.32 1.84 4.83
N ASP A 193 9.42 0.90 4.56
CA ASP A 193 9.24 0.39 3.20
C ASP A 193 8.62 1.47 2.28
N GLU A 194 7.74 2.32 2.81
CA GLU A 194 7.17 3.45 2.07
C GLU A 194 8.27 4.45 1.66
N LEU A 195 9.20 4.74 2.58
CA LEU A 195 10.35 5.61 2.32
C LEU A 195 11.34 5.00 1.32
N LEU A 196 11.53 3.68 1.37
CA LEU A 196 12.42 2.96 0.46
C LEU A 196 11.86 2.91 -0.96
N PHE A 197 10.59 2.54 -1.10
CA PHE A 197 10.02 2.18 -2.39
C PHE A 197 9.16 3.27 -3.02
N ALA A 198 8.40 4.01 -2.21
CA ALA A 198 7.46 5.03 -2.69
C ALA A 198 7.89 6.48 -2.38
N ASN A 199 9.07 6.69 -1.77
CA ASN A 199 9.57 8.04 -1.42
C ASN A 199 8.58 8.86 -0.58
N ARG A 200 7.78 8.18 0.25
CA ARG A 200 6.77 8.83 1.08
C ARG A 200 6.71 8.24 2.47
N PHE A 201 6.06 8.96 3.38
CA PHE A 201 5.65 8.41 4.67
C PHE A 201 4.31 8.99 5.11
N PHE A 202 3.65 8.30 6.03
CA PHE A 202 2.31 8.62 6.47
C PHE A 202 2.29 9.08 7.93
N GLY A 203 1.28 9.88 8.26
CA GLY A 203 0.96 10.27 9.63
C GLY A 203 -0.45 10.84 9.71
N CYS A 204 -0.91 11.14 10.91
CA CYS A 204 -2.21 11.77 11.15
C CYS A 204 -2.11 13.27 11.45
N PHE A 205 -0.92 13.82 11.65
CA PHE A 205 -0.71 15.24 11.93
C PHE A 205 -0.84 16.10 10.67
N ALA A 206 -1.29 17.34 10.81
CA ALA A 206 -1.11 18.37 9.79
C ALA A 206 0.39 18.63 9.54
N GLU A 207 0.71 19.05 8.32
CA GLU A 207 2.11 19.08 7.86
C GLU A 207 3.01 20.03 8.68
N ALA A 208 2.41 21.11 9.19
CA ALA A 208 3.07 22.14 9.98
C ALA A 208 3.03 21.87 11.50
N THR A 209 2.23 20.91 11.98
CA THR A 209 2.10 20.60 13.41
C THR A 209 3.44 20.11 13.95
N ARG A 210 4.01 20.80 14.95
CA ARG A 210 5.25 20.35 15.60
C ARG A 210 4.93 19.23 16.58
N VAL A 211 5.47 18.05 16.33
CA VAL A 211 5.27 16.88 17.17
C VAL A 211 6.47 16.71 18.11
N PRO A 212 6.27 16.69 19.44
CA PRO A 212 7.34 16.40 20.38
C PRO A 212 7.77 14.94 20.19
N CYS A 213 9.08 14.70 20.10
CA CYS A 213 9.59 13.35 19.93
C CYS A 213 10.91 13.12 20.66
N ILE A 214 11.20 11.85 20.93
CA ILE A 214 12.42 11.42 21.62
C ILE A 214 13.00 10.18 20.96
N ALA A 215 14.33 10.07 20.92
CA ALA A 215 14.99 8.85 20.47
C ALA A 215 14.93 7.77 21.57
N VAL A 216 14.72 6.50 21.20
CA VAL A 216 14.79 5.36 22.12
C VAL A 216 16.10 5.32 22.91
N ARG A 217 17.20 5.77 22.30
CA ARG A 217 18.51 5.86 22.97
C ARG A 217 18.48 6.78 24.19
N ASP A 218 17.81 7.92 24.08
CA ASP A 218 17.75 8.92 25.15
C ASP A 218 16.82 8.45 26.27
N VAL A 219 15.69 7.82 25.94
CA VAL A 219 14.87 7.12 26.95
C VAL A 219 15.71 6.09 27.72
N GLY A 220 16.56 5.34 27.00
CA GLY A 220 17.49 4.39 27.58
C GLY A 220 18.47 5.01 28.57
N LEU A 221 19.07 6.14 28.20
CA LEU A 221 20.00 6.89 29.06
C LEU A 221 19.32 7.47 30.30
N ALA A 222 18.10 8.02 30.16
CA ALA A 222 17.34 8.56 31.28
C ALA A 222 16.99 7.47 32.31
N ALA A 223 16.45 6.33 31.84
CA ALA A 223 16.14 5.20 32.71
C ALA A 223 17.40 4.62 33.35
N ALA A 224 18.50 4.46 32.61
CA ALA A 224 19.78 4.01 33.16
C ALA A 224 20.30 4.96 34.25
N GLY A 225 20.14 6.27 34.08
CA GLY A 225 20.50 7.29 35.08
C GLY A 225 19.76 7.08 36.41
N VAL A 226 18.46 6.81 36.38
CA VAL A 226 17.67 6.54 37.59
C VAL A 226 18.04 5.18 38.20
N LEU A 227 18.07 4.13 37.39
CA LEU A 227 18.31 2.75 37.83
C LEU A 227 19.71 2.55 38.43
N ALA A 228 20.71 3.29 37.94
CA ALA A 228 22.07 3.20 38.44
C ALA A 228 22.17 3.62 39.91
N TYR A 229 21.28 4.48 40.43
CA TYR A 229 21.35 5.03 41.79
C TYR A 229 20.05 4.86 42.58
N PRO A 230 19.65 3.62 42.94
CA PRO A 230 18.32 3.33 43.51
C PRO A 230 18.02 4.02 44.85
N LYS A 231 19.06 4.42 45.60
CA LYS A 231 18.93 5.11 46.90
C LYS A 231 18.90 6.64 46.80
N ARG A 232 19.16 7.23 45.63
CA ARG A 232 19.10 8.69 45.43
C ARG A 232 17.65 9.17 45.48
N LYS A 233 17.38 10.37 46.01
CA LYS A 233 16.05 10.98 45.93
C LYS A 233 15.78 11.46 44.51
N TYR A 234 14.62 11.10 43.98
CA TYR A 234 14.15 11.53 42.66
C TYR A 234 12.69 11.94 42.80
N GLU A 235 12.25 12.86 41.96
CA GLU A 235 10.83 13.13 41.72
C GLU A 235 10.11 11.86 41.25
N PRO A 236 8.80 11.73 41.56
CA PRO A 236 8.02 10.57 41.17
C PRO A 236 7.76 10.50 39.66
N ILE A 237 7.74 11.64 38.97
CA ILE A 237 7.40 11.73 37.54
C ILE A 237 8.41 12.66 36.86
N TYR A 238 8.91 12.23 35.69
CA TYR A 238 9.72 13.04 34.79
C TYR A 238 9.13 13.05 33.39
N HIS A 239 9.03 14.23 32.79
CA HIS A 239 8.55 14.43 31.42
C HIS A 239 9.76 14.55 30.50
N LEU A 240 9.97 13.52 29.67
CA LEU A 240 11.10 13.48 28.73
C LEU A 240 10.76 14.19 27.40
N ALA A 241 10.13 15.36 27.47
CA ALA A 241 9.78 16.18 26.32
C ALA A 241 10.82 17.30 26.12
N GLY A 242 11.56 17.31 25.02
CA GLY A 242 12.71 18.19 24.86
C GLY A 242 12.44 19.59 24.32
N GLY A 243 11.33 20.23 24.70
CA GLY A 243 11.02 21.59 24.24
C GLY A 243 10.95 21.72 22.71
N PRO A 244 11.01 22.96 22.19
CA PRO A 244 10.91 23.21 20.74
C PRO A 244 11.99 22.53 19.90
N SER A 245 13.21 22.36 20.45
CA SER A 245 14.35 21.77 19.75
C SER A 245 14.27 20.25 19.59
N ALA A 246 13.47 19.57 20.42
CA ALA A 246 13.14 18.15 20.29
C ALA A 246 11.74 17.90 19.71
N SER A 247 11.23 18.87 18.94
CA SER A 247 10.01 18.74 18.18
C SER A 247 10.29 18.89 16.69
N CYS A 248 9.52 18.23 15.84
CA CYS A 248 9.60 18.43 14.40
C CYS A 248 8.22 18.30 13.77
N SER A 249 7.97 19.07 12.71
CA SER A 249 6.80 18.86 11.88
C SER A 249 7.05 17.78 10.82
N SER A 250 5.99 17.20 10.28
CA SER A 250 6.10 16.24 9.18
C SER A 250 6.77 16.86 7.94
N GLN A 251 6.53 18.15 7.68
CA GLN A 251 7.20 18.88 6.62
C GLN A 251 8.72 18.99 6.86
N GLU A 252 9.15 19.23 8.10
CA GLU A 252 10.58 19.26 8.46
C GLU A 252 11.23 17.89 8.32
N VAL A 253 10.54 16.82 8.70
CA VAL A 253 11.01 15.43 8.50
C VAL A 253 11.16 15.12 7.02
N ALA A 254 10.15 15.42 6.20
CA ALA A 254 10.17 15.22 4.76
C ALA A 254 11.36 15.96 4.11
N ARG A 255 11.52 17.25 4.41
CA ARG A 255 12.63 18.08 3.91
C ARG A 255 14.00 17.54 4.36
N CYS A 256 14.13 17.15 5.62
CA CYS A 256 15.39 16.62 6.16
C CYS A 256 15.76 15.28 5.53
N LEU A 257 14.80 14.35 5.42
CA LEU A 257 15.01 13.07 4.74
C LEU A 257 15.36 13.29 3.27
N GLY A 258 14.67 14.20 2.58
CA GLY A 258 14.92 14.44 1.17
C GLY A 258 16.33 14.98 0.92
N GLY A 259 16.78 15.91 1.76
CA GLY A 259 18.17 16.40 1.72
C GLY A 259 19.21 15.33 2.06
N LEU A 260 18.93 14.43 3.01
CA LEU A 260 19.86 13.35 3.41
C LEU A 260 19.91 12.18 2.43
N LEU A 261 18.79 11.89 1.75
CA LEU A 261 18.67 10.77 0.81
C LEU A 261 18.88 11.18 -0.65
N GLY A 262 19.02 12.48 -0.92
CA GLY A 262 19.24 13.01 -2.28
C GLY A 262 18.03 12.85 -3.20
N ARG A 263 16.81 12.76 -2.65
CA ARG A 263 15.58 12.58 -3.43
C ARG A 263 14.41 13.27 -2.76
N GLU A 264 13.39 13.66 -3.51
CA GLU A 264 12.18 14.21 -2.90
C GLU A 264 11.50 13.15 -2.02
N ILE A 265 11.11 13.55 -0.81
CA ILE A 265 10.33 12.72 0.11
C ILE A 265 9.06 13.47 0.44
N THR A 266 7.90 12.84 0.24
CA THR A 266 6.60 13.45 0.48
C THR A 266 5.99 12.94 1.79
N TYR A 267 5.22 13.80 2.45
CA TYR A 267 4.40 13.41 3.58
C TYR A 267 2.94 13.31 3.15
N ARG A 268 2.25 12.26 3.61
CA ARG A 268 0.82 12.11 3.38
C ARG A 268 0.05 12.02 4.70
N LYS A 269 -0.75 13.06 4.97
CA LYS A 269 -1.74 13.03 6.06
C LYS A 269 -2.84 12.02 5.75
N LEU A 270 -3.13 11.18 6.72
CA LEU A 270 -4.30 10.30 6.76
C LEU A 270 -5.31 10.84 7.78
N ASP A 271 -6.58 10.48 7.59
CA ASP A 271 -7.58 10.62 8.64
C ASP A 271 -7.29 9.62 9.78
N ASP A 272 -7.94 9.82 10.92
CA ASP A 272 -7.67 9.02 12.12
C ASP A 272 -7.96 7.53 11.88
N LEU A 273 -9.07 7.22 11.21
CA LEU A 273 -9.43 5.83 10.88
C LEU A 273 -8.41 5.20 9.93
N GLY A 274 -8.02 5.89 8.85
CA GLY A 274 -7.03 5.42 7.90
C GLY A 274 -5.66 5.22 8.53
N PHE A 275 -5.25 6.11 9.44
CA PHE A 275 -4.01 5.96 10.20
C PHE A 275 -4.04 4.73 11.13
N LEU A 276 -5.13 4.53 11.87
CA LEU A 276 -5.28 3.36 12.76
C LEU A 276 -5.24 2.04 11.98
N LEU A 277 -5.92 1.97 10.83
CA LEU A 277 -5.91 0.80 9.95
C LEU A 277 -4.51 0.52 9.38
N LEU A 278 -3.81 1.57 8.92
CA LEU A 278 -2.44 1.45 8.41
C LEU A 278 -1.49 0.95 9.50
N MET A 279 -1.55 1.50 10.72
CA MET A 279 -0.67 1.09 11.81
C MET A 279 -0.92 -0.35 12.24
N LYS A 280 -2.19 -0.79 12.26
CA LYS A 280 -2.56 -2.20 12.48
C LYS A 280 -1.96 -3.10 11.42
N GLU A 281 -2.05 -2.71 10.14
CA GLU A 281 -1.46 -3.44 9.02
C GLU A 281 0.08 -3.54 9.13
N LYS A 282 0.75 -2.47 9.59
CA LYS A 282 2.20 -2.45 9.83
C LYS A 282 2.60 -3.16 11.14
N GLY A 283 1.66 -3.83 11.83
CA GLY A 283 1.90 -4.60 13.05
C GLY A 283 2.16 -3.76 14.30
N ALA A 284 1.79 -2.48 14.30
CA ALA A 284 1.90 -1.63 15.48
C ALA A 284 0.82 -1.99 16.53
N PRO A 285 1.13 -1.93 17.84
CA PRO A 285 0.12 -2.08 18.87
C PRO A 285 -0.95 -0.99 18.75
N SER A 286 -2.24 -1.36 18.84
CA SER A 286 -3.37 -0.43 18.70
C SER A 286 -3.27 0.76 19.65
N GLN A 287 -2.76 0.56 20.87
CA GLN A 287 -2.57 1.60 21.87
C GLN A 287 -1.54 2.65 21.45
N VAL A 288 -0.49 2.25 20.72
CA VAL A 288 0.50 3.20 20.17
C VAL A 288 -0.16 4.05 19.10
N ALA A 289 -0.91 3.44 18.18
CA ALA A 289 -1.61 4.16 17.12
C ALA A 289 -2.67 5.12 17.69
N ARG A 290 -3.48 4.66 18.64
CA ARG A 290 -4.46 5.49 19.36
C ARG A 290 -3.79 6.61 20.15
N GLY A 291 -2.65 6.34 20.80
CA GLY A 291 -1.87 7.36 21.49
C GLY A 291 -1.40 8.45 20.53
N ILE A 292 -0.89 8.10 19.35
CA ILE A 292 -0.48 9.10 18.35
C ILE A 292 -1.67 9.95 17.89
N VAL A 293 -2.85 9.35 17.66
CA VAL A 293 -4.09 10.08 17.35
C VAL A 293 -4.51 10.99 18.51
N GLY A 294 -4.47 10.51 19.75
CA GLY A 294 -4.78 11.32 20.94
C GLY A 294 -3.83 12.51 21.10
N LEU A 295 -2.55 12.34 20.75
CA LEU A 295 -1.60 13.47 20.70
C LEU A 295 -1.95 14.46 19.59
N ARG A 296 -2.39 13.99 18.41
CA ARG A 296 -2.87 14.88 17.34
C ARG A 296 -4.02 15.74 17.83
N VAL A 297 -5.04 15.12 18.41
CA VAL A 297 -6.20 15.81 19.01
C VAL A 297 -5.73 16.89 19.99
N LEU A 298 -4.82 16.53 20.90
CA LEU A 298 -4.27 17.46 21.89
C LEU A 298 -3.53 18.67 21.27
N LEU A 299 -2.79 18.45 20.17
CA LEU A 299 -1.97 19.48 19.54
C LEU A 299 -2.75 20.35 18.55
N GLU A 300 -3.77 19.81 17.89
CA GLU A 300 -4.47 20.46 16.77
C GLU A 300 -5.85 21.00 17.14
N GLU A 301 -6.54 20.39 18.11
CA GLU A 301 -7.91 20.80 18.44
C GLU A 301 -7.93 21.93 19.47
N PRO A 302 -8.78 22.96 19.27
CA PRO A 302 -8.84 24.09 20.18
C PRO A 302 -9.37 23.65 21.54
N VAL A 303 -8.72 24.12 22.62
CA VAL A 303 -9.33 24.10 23.95
C VAL A 303 -10.56 24.99 23.87
N GLN A 304 -11.76 24.39 23.87
CA GLN A 304 -12.97 25.13 24.23
C GLN A 304 -12.79 25.52 25.70
N ARG A 305 -12.25 26.73 25.94
CA ARG A 305 -12.45 27.36 27.24
C ARG A 305 -13.93 27.72 27.27
N GLU A 306 -14.70 27.02 28.09
CA GLU A 306 -15.95 27.54 28.59
C GLU A 306 -15.62 28.77 29.45
N GLU A 307 -15.47 29.93 28.80
CA GLU A 307 -15.57 31.21 29.46
C GLU A 307 -17.07 31.43 29.72
N PRO A 308 -17.53 31.52 30.97
CA PRO A 308 -18.92 31.85 31.25
C PRO A 308 -19.14 33.34 30.93
N GLY A 309 -19.70 33.59 29.74
CA GLY A 309 -20.40 34.82 29.40
C GLY A 309 -19.52 36.01 29.02
N GLU A 310 -19.42 36.28 27.73
CA GLU A 310 -19.98 37.49 27.11
C GLU A 310 -19.81 37.41 25.60
N ALA A 311 -20.94 37.49 24.90
CA ALA A 311 -20.99 37.51 23.44
C ALA A 311 -20.45 38.84 22.92
N LEU A 312 -19.58 38.79 21.91
CA LEU A 312 -19.58 39.79 20.83
C LEU A 312 -18.86 39.24 19.60
N GLN A 313 -19.55 39.39 18.48
CA GLN A 313 -19.13 39.04 17.13
C GLN A 313 -17.85 39.79 16.73
N GLN A 314 -16.93 39.10 16.05
CA GLN A 314 -16.31 39.62 14.83
C GLN A 314 -15.59 38.52 14.07
N SER A 315 -16.02 38.36 12.81
CA SER A 315 -15.35 37.66 11.73
C SER A 315 -14.05 38.35 11.34
N HIS A 316 -12.96 37.60 11.14
CA HIS A 316 -12.04 37.82 10.04
C HIS A 316 -11.17 36.57 9.82
N ASP A 317 -10.93 36.25 8.54
CA ASP A 317 -9.92 35.31 8.06
C ASP A 317 -8.57 35.63 8.71
N VAL A 318 -8.19 34.86 9.72
CA VAL A 318 -6.83 34.82 10.27
C VAL A 318 -6.30 33.44 9.96
N VAL A 319 -5.33 33.38 9.04
CA VAL A 319 -4.47 32.22 8.84
C VAL A 319 -3.94 31.84 10.22
N ALA A 320 -4.39 30.71 10.77
CA ALA A 320 -4.02 30.28 12.10
C ALA A 320 -2.49 30.14 12.17
N GLU A 321 -1.84 31.04 12.90
CA GLU A 321 -0.41 30.89 13.19
C GLU A 321 -0.16 29.52 13.84
N PRO A 322 0.96 28.84 13.51
CA PRO A 322 1.28 27.56 14.10
C PRO A 322 1.41 27.73 15.61
N ARG A 323 0.39 27.24 16.34
CA ARG A 323 0.36 27.28 17.80
C ARG A 323 1.61 26.61 18.35
N GLY A 324 2.27 27.29 19.28
CA GLY A 324 3.37 26.71 20.06
C GLY A 324 2.92 25.45 20.78
N LEU A 325 3.87 24.56 21.07
CA LEU A 325 3.61 23.37 21.90
C LEU A 325 2.96 23.78 23.24
N PRO A 326 2.04 23.00 23.81
CA PRO A 326 1.54 23.25 25.16
C PRO A 326 2.68 23.35 26.18
N GLU A 327 2.49 24.12 27.26
CA GLU A 327 3.52 24.36 28.29
C GLU A 327 4.08 23.06 28.90
N THR A 328 3.27 22.01 28.97
CA THR A 328 3.65 20.67 29.42
C THR A 328 4.76 20.02 28.58
N PHE A 329 5.00 20.50 27.36
CA PHE A 329 6.05 20.03 26.45
C PHE A 329 7.28 20.95 26.39
N HIS A 330 7.28 22.09 27.09
CA HIS A 330 8.39 23.04 27.09
C HIS A 330 9.52 22.68 28.06
N SER A 331 9.29 21.76 29.00
CA SER A 331 10.30 21.39 30.02
C SER A 331 11.42 20.50 29.45
N THR A 332 12.52 21.10 29.01
CA THR A 332 13.78 20.39 28.71
C THR A 332 14.55 19.93 29.95
N GLY A 333 14.12 20.37 31.15
CA GLY A 333 14.87 20.25 32.39
C GLY A 333 15.07 18.81 32.85
N ASP A 334 14.04 17.98 32.72
CA ASP A 334 14.01 16.64 33.33
C ASP A 334 15.04 15.68 32.72
N TYR A 335 15.15 15.64 31.39
CA TYR A 335 16.14 14.80 30.74
C TYR A 335 17.58 15.21 31.11
N ARG A 336 17.86 16.52 31.09
CA ARG A 336 19.18 17.05 31.44
C ARG A 336 19.51 16.83 32.91
N LEU A 337 18.52 16.92 33.79
CA LEU A 337 18.65 16.63 35.22
C LEU A 337 19.03 15.16 35.48
N LEU A 338 18.42 14.23 34.74
CA LEU A 338 18.69 12.79 34.88
C LEU A 338 20.02 12.36 34.25
N THR A 339 20.35 12.90 33.07
CA THR A 339 21.46 12.39 32.24
C THR A 339 22.69 13.28 32.19
N LYS A 340 22.57 14.56 32.59
CA LYS A 340 23.56 15.62 32.38
C LYS A 340 23.91 15.84 30.91
N ARG A 341 23.00 15.48 30.00
CA ARG A 341 23.18 15.57 28.54
C ARG A 341 22.01 16.31 27.92
N GLU A 342 22.22 16.80 26.71
CA GLU A 342 21.16 17.32 25.85
C GLU A 342 20.49 16.18 25.07
N LEU A 343 19.20 16.35 24.76
CA LEU A 343 18.45 15.41 23.92
C LEU A 343 18.99 15.42 22.49
N VAL A 344 18.96 14.26 21.85
CA VAL A 344 19.22 14.15 20.41
C VAL A 344 18.05 14.80 19.68
N THR A 345 18.33 15.78 18.83
CA THR A 345 17.28 16.43 18.04
C THR A 345 16.80 15.52 16.90
N PRO A 346 15.58 15.70 16.35
CA PRO A 346 15.08 14.90 15.23
C PRO A 346 16.02 14.92 14.03
N ARG A 347 16.59 16.09 13.73
CA ARG A 347 17.58 16.26 12.66
C ARG A 347 18.86 15.46 12.91
N GLN A 348 19.39 15.49 14.13
CA GLN A 348 20.58 14.69 14.50
C GLN A 348 20.31 13.19 14.45
N TRP A 349 19.10 12.76 14.85
CA TRP A 349 18.69 11.37 14.76
C TRP A 349 18.61 10.93 13.29
N LEU A 350 17.94 11.70 12.44
CA LEU A 350 17.84 11.45 10.99
C LEU A 350 19.22 11.41 10.33
N GLN A 351 20.12 12.34 10.66
CA GLN A 351 21.50 12.33 10.15
C GLN A 351 22.25 11.03 10.46
N ARG A 352 21.98 10.39 11.61
CA ARG A 352 22.61 9.13 12.00
C ARG A 352 21.95 7.91 11.36
N CYS A 353 20.63 7.93 11.16
CA CYS A 353 19.88 6.73 10.78
C CYS A 353 19.42 6.70 9.33
N ALA A 354 19.29 7.84 8.64
CA ALA A 354 18.61 7.92 7.35
C ALA A 354 19.27 7.02 6.29
N ALA A 355 20.60 7.14 6.14
CA ALA A 355 21.34 6.31 5.20
C ALA A 355 21.27 4.80 5.57
N LEU A 356 21.33 4.47 6.85
CA LEU A 356 21.32 3.08 7.31
C LEU A 356 19.95 2.41 7.18
N GLN A 357 18.86 3.16 7.33
CA GLN A 357 17.51 2.63 7.44
C GLN A 357 16.67 2.82 6.18
N PHE A 358 16.89 3.92 5.44
CA PHE A 358 16.02 4.40 4.35
C PHE A 358 16.72 4.60 3.01
N ALA A 359 18.06 4.45 2.93
CA ALA A 359 18.74 4.47 1.64
C ALA A 359 18.43 3.20 0.85
N ARG A 360 18.31 3.35 -0.47
CA ARG A 360 18.24 2.21 -1.37
C ARG A 360 19.64 1.61 -1.45
N THR A 361 19.72 0.30 -1.25
CA THR A 361 20.93 -0.49 -1.49
C THR A 361 20.74 -1.29 -2.78
N PRO A 362 21.81 -1.77 -3.43
CA PRO A 362 21.67 -2.65 -4.60
C PRO A 362 20.80 -3.89 -4.32
N GLN A 363 20.81 -4.37 -3.07
CA GLN A 363 19.99 -5.49 -2.60
C GLN A 363 18.49 -5.18 -2.51
N ASN A 364 18.12 -3.91 -2.43
CA ASN A 364 16.74 -3.46 -2.34
C ASN A 364 16.32 -2.66 -3.59
N GLN A 365 17.10 -2.71 -4.66
CA GLN A 365 16.78 -2.05 -5.92
C GLN A 365 15.96 -3.02 -6.77
N THR A 366 14.70 -2.66 -7.02
CA THR A 366 13.79 -3.45 -7.83
C THR A 366 14.28 -3.50 -9.27
N GLN A 367 14.43 -4.71 -9.81
CA GLN A 367 14.61 -4.96 -11.24
C GLN A 367 13.29 -5.44 -11.81
N LEU A 368 12.94 -4.96 -13.00
CA LEU A 368 11.63 -5.25 -13.60
C LEU A 368 11.79 -6.23 -14.76
N PHE A 369 11.03 -7.32 -14.73
CA PHE A 369 10.98 -8.29 -15.82
C PHE A 369 9.54 -8.38 -16.32
N VAL A 370 9.24 -7.77 -17.47
CA VAL A 370 7.88 -7.72 -18.00
C VAL A 370 7.67 -8.88 -18.97
N VAL A 371 6.67 -9.71 -18.72
CA VAL A 371 6.27 -10.80 -19.61
C VAL A 371 4.84 -10.56 -20.08
N GLY A 372 4.61 -10.54 -21.38
CA GLY A 372 3.29 -10.46 -21.98
C GLY A 372 3.34 -10.77 -23.47
N SER A 373 2.23 -10.60 -24.19
CA SER A 373 2.23 -10.70 -25.66
C SER A 373 2.10 -9.32 -26.31
N GLY A 374 2.06 -9.22 -27.64
CA GLY A 374 1.92 -7.96 -28.38
C GLY A 374 0.58 -7.23 -28.23
N GLU A 375 -0.21 -7.50 -27.19
CA GLU A 375 -1.48 -6.84 -26.91
C GLU A 375 -1.29 -5.38 -26.45
N ALA A 376 -2.34 -4.57 -26.61
CA ALA A 376 -2.32 -3.14 -26.30
C ALA A 376 -1.81 -2.83 -24.88
N LEU A 377 -2.19 -3.60 -23.86
CA LEU A 377 -1.75 -3.36 -22.48
C LEU A 377 -0.23 -3.55 -22.32
N PHE A 378 0.33 -4.62 -22.89
CA PHE A 378 1.77 -4.86 -22.85
C PHE A 378 2.54 -3.80 -23.64
N LEU A 379 2.02 -3.36 -24.79
CA LEU A 379 2.61 -2.28 -25.56
C LEU A 379 2.61 -0.96 -24.78
N GLU A 380 1.50 -0.63 -24.10
CA GLU A 380 1.42 0.59 -23.30
C GLU A 380 2.33 0.53 -22.06
N VAL A 381 2.43 -0.64 -21.41
CA VAL A 381 3.41 -0.89 -20.34
C VAL A 381 4.84 -0.73 -20.86
N SER A 382 5.15 -1.32 -22.01
CA SER A 382 6.49 -1.24 -22.62
C SER A 382 6.85 0.20 -22.99
N LYS A 383 5.90 0.94 -23.56
CA LYS A 383 6.04 2.36 -23.88
C LYS A 383 6.25 3.20 -22.62
N PHE A 384 5.45 2.98 -21.58
CA PHE A 384 5.59 3.71 -20.32
C PHE A 384 6.94 3.41 -19.65
N VAL A 385 7.34 2.15 -19.59
CA VAL A 385 8.67 1.73 -19.07
C VAL A 385 9.79 2.37 -19.88
N ALA A 386 9.72 2.33 -21.22
CA ALA A 386 10.72 2.95 -22.08
C ALA A 386 10.81 4.47 -21.82
N GLN A 387 9.68 5.16 -21.72
CA GLN A 387 9.63 6.59 -21.37
C GLN A 387 10.31 6.88 -20.04
N GLN A 388 10.08 6.05 -19.01
CA GLN A 388 10.72 6.20 -17.71
C GLN A 388 12.24 5.98 -17.75
N ILE A 389 12.73 5.13 -18.67
CA ILE A 389 14.17 4.89 -18.86
C ILE A 389 14.82 5.99 -19.71
N THR A 390 14.13 6.51 -20.73
CA THR A 390 14.70 7.44 -21.72
C THR A 390 14.46 8.92 -21.43
N ALA A 391 13.59 9.27 -20.48
CA ALA A 391 13.28 10.67 -20.17
C ALA A 391 14.55 11.42 -19.73
N PRO A 392 14.95 12.51 -20.42
CA PRO A 392 16.08 13.33 -19.98
C PRO A 392 15.76 13.97 -18.63
N SER A 393 16.73 13.95 -17.72
CA SER A 393 16.62 14.56 -16.39
C SER A 393 16.37 16.06 -16.48
N SER A 394 15.11 16.48 -16.46
CA SER A 394 14.72 17.88 -16.46
C SER A 394 14.76 18.43 -15.03
N LEU A 395 15.96 18.66 -14.48
CA LEU A 395 16.14 19.68 -13.44
C LEU A 395 17.45 20.44 -13.65
N PRO A 396 17.40 21.73 -14.04
CA PRO A 396 18.43 22.70 -13.68
C PRO A 396 18.39 22.93 -12.16
N SER A 397 19.51 23.41 -11.60
CA SER A 397 19.56 23.83 -10.21
C SER A 397 18.43 24.80 -9.85
N ARG A 398 17.55 24.39 -8.92
CA ARG A 398 16.68 25.22 -8.07
C ARG A 398 15.53 25.98 -8.78
N GLU A 399 14.34 25.39 -8.83
CA GLU A 399 13.03 25.90 -8.33
C GLU A 399 11.84 25.07 -8.90
N ALA A 400 11.01 24.55 -7.99
CA ALA A 400 9.62 24.02 -8.11
C ALA A 400 9.21 22.95 -9.17
N GLY A 401 8.72 21.80 -8.68
CA GLY A 401 7.57 21.06 -9.26
C GLY A 401 7.77 19.63 -9.80
N GLU A 402 7.03 18.67 -9.20
CA GLU A 402 6.55 17.36 -9.73
C GLU A 402 7.45 16.10 -9.69
N GLY A 403 7.32 15.28 -8.62
CA GLY A 403 6.50 14.04 -8.65
C GLY A 403 7.11 12.71 -9.18
N ALA A 404 7.72 11.94 -8.25
CA ALA A 404 7.83 10.47 -8.18
C ALA A 404 8.08 9.63 -9.47
N ILE A 405 9.35 9.25 -9.72
CA ILE A 405 9.94 7.96 -10.20
C ILE A 405 11.49 8.17 -10.24
N PRO A 406 12.37 7.15 -10.07
CA PRO A 406 13.82 7.37 -9.88
C PRO A 406 14.51 7.86 -11.16
N THR A 407 15.15 9.02 -11.09
CA THR A 407 15.84 9.73 -12.18
C THR A 407 17.34 9.40 -12.27
N ALA A 408 17.91 9.55 -13.47
CA ALA A 408 19.29 9.24 -13.86
C ALA A 408 20.04 10.50 -14.34
N GLU A 409 21.33 10.66 -13.99
CA GLU A 409 22.22 11.75 -14.45
C GLU A 409 23.06 11.33 -15.68
N THR A 410 23.46 12.30 -16.54
CA THR A 410 24.37 12.10 -17.69
C THR A 410 25.77 12.72 -17.46
N PRO A 411 26.82 12.24 -18.18
CA PRO A 411 28.21 12.42 -17.79
C PRO A 411 28.91 13.61 -18.45
N GLY A 412 29.81 14.29 -17.70
CA GLY A 412 30.86 15.10 -18.32
C GLY A 412 31.55 16.18 -17.47
N ARG A 413 32.43 15.80 -16.53
CA ARG A 413 33.86 16.23 -16.42
C ARG A 413 34.40 16.06 -14.99
N HIS A 414 35.33 15.11 -14.88
CA HIS A 414 36.34 14.88 -13.85
C HIS A 414 36.07 15.30 -12.39
N GLY A 415 35.61 14.33 -11.61
CA GLY A 415 35.74 14.27 -10.16
C GLY A 415 35.04 13.01 -9.64
N GLY A 416 35.78 12.06 -9.06
CA GLY A 416 35.32 10.70 -8.74
C GLY A 416 33.94 10.66 -8.07
N SER A 417 32.98 10.01 -8.74
CA SER A 417 31.60 9.86 -8.28
C SER A 417 31.20 8.39 -8.39
N SER A 418 30.50 7.91 -7.35
CA SER A 418 29.97 6.57 -7.16
C SER A 418 28.98 6.18 -8.27
N ASP A 419 29.25 5.12 -9.02
CA ASP A 419 28.33 4.50 -10.01
C ASP A 419 26.96 4.18 -9.37
N LEU A 420 25.95 5.01 -9.65
CA LEU A 420 24.55 4.70 -9.37
C LEU A 420 24.02 3.78 -10.47
N GLN A 421 23.98 2.47 -10.19
CA GLN A 421 23.42 1.46 -11.11
C GLN A 421 21.96 1.80 -11.45
N HIS A 422 21.64 1.96 -12.74
CA HIS A 422 20.26 2.14 -13.20
C HIS A 422 19.41 0.89 -12.94
N ALA A 423 18.10 1.06 -12.76
CA ALA A 423 17.18 -0.08 -12.63
C ALA A 423 17.18 -0.89 -13.94
N LYS A 424 17.54 -2.18 -13.83
CA LYS A 424 17.52 -3.11 -14.96
C LYS A 424 16.06 -3.41 -15.31
N VAL A 425 15.71 -3.25 -16.58
CA VAL A 425 14.41 -3.65 -17.11
C VAL A 425 14.57 -4.59 -18.30
N THR A 426 13.90 -5.74 -18.24
CA THR A 426 13.88 -6.74 -19.30
C THR A 426 12.45 -6.89 -19.82
N LEU A 427 12.25 -6.78 -21.12
CA LEU A 427 10.95 -6.99 -21.79
C LEU A 427 10.97 -8.33 -22.52
N CYS A 428 10.00 -9.20 -22.24
CA CYS A 428 9.83 -10.51 -22.85
C CYS A 428 8.47 -10.60 -23.53
N THR A 429 8.46 -10.50 -24.87
CA THR A 429 7.25 -10.64 -25.68
C THR A 429 7.04 -12.09 -26.09
N VAL A 430 5.90 -12.65 -25.76
CA VAL A 430 5.47 -14.00 -26.14
C VAL A 430 4.68 -13.93 -27.46
N LYS A 431 5.14 -14.64 -28.49
CA LYS A 431 4.40 -14.85 -29.75
C LYS A 431 4.19 -16.35 -29.97
N ALA A 432 3.03 -16.73 -30.51
CA ALA A 432 2.83 -18.06 -31.04
C ALA A 432 3.76 -18.25 -32.26
N ALA A 433 4.45 -19.40 -32.35
CA ALA A 433 5.18 -19.71 -33.58
C ALA A 433 4.20 -19.83 -34.76
N PRO A 434 4.56 -19.35 -35.96
CA PRO A 434 3.73 -19.55 -37.14
C PRO A 434 3.56 -21.05 -37.36
N GLY A 435 2.32 -21.54 -37.26
CA GLY A 435 2.00 -22.94 -37.47
C GLY A 435 2.33 -23.34 -38.91
N THR A 436 3.05 -24.45 -39.09
CA THR A 436 3.01 -25.20 -40.35
C THR A 436 1.55 -25.61 -40.60
N PRO A 437 1.00 -25.36 -41.80
CA PRO A 437 -0.42 -25.61 -42.08
C PRO A 437 -0.80 -27.06 -41.81
N GLU A 438 -1.92 -27.24 -41.10
CA GLU A 438 -2.50 -28.53 -40.73
C GLU A 438 -2.67 -29.44 -41.96
N ARG A 439 -1.83 -30.47 -42.06
CA ARG A 439 -2.19 -31.73 -42.71
C ARG A 439 -1.82 -32.88 -41.76
N ALA A 440 -2.77 -33.81 -41.64
CA ALA A 440 -2.74 -35.05 -40.85
C ALA A 440 -3.15 -34.95 -39.37
N ARG A 441 -4.47 -34.84 -39.14
CA ARG A 441 -5.11 -35.52 -38.00
C ARG A 441 -5.02 -37.03 -38.24
N THR A 442 -4.18 -37.74 -37.48
CA THR A 442 -4.34 -39.15 -37.02
C THR A 442 -2.99 -39.67 -36.47
N ALA A 443 -2.66 -39.36 -35.22
CA ALA A 443 -1.70 -40.17 -34.45
C ALA A 443 -1.84 -39.90 -32.94
N THR A 444 -2.06 -40.97 -32.19
CA THR A 444 -2.21 -41.08 -30.73
C THR A 444 -0.87 -41.01 -29.99
N VAL A 445 -0.10 -39.94 -30.19
CA VAL A 445 1.17 -39.69 -29.46
C VAL A 445 1.14 -38.28 -28.85
N PRO A 446 1.51 -38.08 -27.57
CA PRO A 446 1.58 -36.76 -26.98
C PRO A 446 2.63 -35.92 -27.71
N LEU A 447 2.19 -34.82 -28.31
CA LEU A 447 3.06 -33.86 -29.00
C LEU A 447 4.06 -33.21 -28.01
N PRO A 448 5.29 -32.90 -28.44
CA PRO A 448 6.25 -32.15 -27.64
C PRO A 448 5.72 -30.72 -27.39
N PRO A 449 6.17 -30.05 -26.31
CA PRO A 449 5.67 -28.72 -25.94
C PRO A 449 5.93 -27.71 -27.07
N THR A 450 4.88 -26.96 -27.42
CA THR A 450 4.85 -25.92 -28.44
C THR A 450 6.04 -24.96 -28.27
N VAL A 451 6.87 -24.82 -29.30
CA VAL A 451 8.05 -23.94 -29.28
C VAL A 451 7.58 -22.49 -29.44
N TYR A 452 7.73 -21.66 -28.41
CA TYR A 452 7.42 -20.22 -28.45
C TYR A 452 8.59 -19.43 -29.02
N GLN A 453 8.35 -18.54 -29.99
CA GLN A 453 9.38 -17.68 -30.59
C GLN A 453 9.36 -16.28 -29.96
N VAL A 454 10.55 -15.84 -29.50
CA VAL A 454 10.89 -14.43 -29.32
C VAL A 454 11.54 -13.99 -30.64
N GLU A 455 11.26 -12.76 -31.08
CA GLU A 455 11.84 -12.20 -32.30
C GLU A 455 13.38 -12.26 -32.22
N GLY A 456 14.02 -13.14 -33.02
CA GLY A 456 15.47 -13.15 -33.23
C GLY A 456 16.31 -14.35 -32.74
N ALA A 457 15.79 -15.48 -32.23
CA ALA A 457 16.65 -16.65 -31.91
C ALA A 457 15.95 -18.02 -31.95
N ALA A 458 16.73 -19.09 -32.20
CA ALA A 458 16.28 -20.49 -32.28
C ALA A 458 16.41 -21.28 -30.95
N ALA A 459 15.53 -22.28 -30.79
CA ALA A 459 15.35 -23.26 -29.69
C ALA A 459 15.04 -22.67 -28.28
N SER A 460 13.77 -22.82 -27.87
CA SER A 460 13.11 -22.30 -26.64
C SER A 460 13.65 -20.96 -26.08
N PRO A 461 13.62 -19.87 -26.87
CA PRO A 461 14.16 -18.56 -26.48
C PRO A 461 13.57 -18.00 -25.17
N MET A 462 12.32 -18.34 -24.84
CA MET A 462 11.71 -17.97 -23.56
C MET A 462 12.43 -18.61 -22.36
N GLY A 463 12.90 -19.86 -22.46
CA GLY A 463 13.66 -20.53 -21.41
C GLY A 463 15.01 -19.83 -21.14
N ASN A 464 15.72 -19.46 -22.20
CA ASN A 464 16.99 -18.74 -22.08
C ASN A 464 16.83 -17.32 -21.53
N LEU A 465 15.73 -16.64 -21.89
CA LEU A 465 15.43 -15.30 -21.37
C LEU A 465 15.02 -15.37 -19.89
N LEU A 466 14.24 -16.38 -19.51
CA LEU A 466 13.85 -16.65 -18.12
C LEU A 466 15.04 -17.09 -17.24
N GLN A 467 16.10 -17.68 -17.81
CA GLN A 467 17.36 -17.93 -17.07
C GLN A 467 18.07 -16.65 -16.62
N GLN A 468 17.71 -15.49 -17.17
CA GLN A 468 18.27 -14.19 -16.73
C GLN A 468 17.59 -13.65 -15.46
N LEU A 469 16.52 -14.29 -15.00
CA LEU A 469 15.87 -13.94 -13.74
C LEU A 469 16.83 -14.13 -12.57
N SER A 470 16.73 -13.22 -11.61
CA SER A 470 17.50 -13.15 -10.40
C SER A 470 16.59 -12.96 -9.20
N SER A 471 17.15 -13.08 -8.00
CA SER A 471 16.40 -12.85 -6.75
C SER A 471 15.98 -11.40 -6.52
N LEU A 472 16.40 -10.47 -7.38
CA LEU A 472 16.04 -9.04 -7.32
C LEU A 472 14.93 -8.67 -8.31
N ASP A 473 14.55 -9.59 -9.19
CA ASP A 473 13.55 -9.33 -10.23
C ASP A 473 12.13 -9.43 -9.68
N VAL A 474 11.31 -8.44 -10.02
CA VAL A 474 9.86 -8.49 -9.94
C VAL A 474 9.33 -8.76 -11.34
N VAL A 475 8.61 -9.86 -11.50
CA VAL A 475 8.02 -10.28 -12.77
C VAL A 475 6.65 -9.64 -12.94
N LEU A 476 6.50 -8.69 -13.87
CA LEU A 476 5.19 -8.18 -14.27
C LEU A 476 4.62 -9.09 -15.36
N LEU A 477 3.69 -9.95 -14.97
CA LEU A 477 3.06 -10.94 -15.83
C LEU A 477 1.70 -10.44 -16.33
N ILE A 478 1.64 -10.18 -17.63
CA ILE A 478 0.44 -9.84 -18.39
C ILE A 478 0.04 -11.11 -19.17
N PRO A 479 -0.96 -11.89 -18.71
CA PRO A 479 -1.31 -13.15 -19.35
C PRO A 479 -1.63 -12.98 -20.83
N PRO A 480 -1.05 -13.80 -21.73
CA PRO A 480 -1.27 -13.71 -23.17
C PRO A 480 -2.60 -14.38 -23.54
N LEU A 481 -3.72 -13.74 -23.17
CA LEU A 481 -5.07 -14.31 -23.24
C LEU A 481 -5.47 -14.76 -24.66
N ARG A 482 -4.79 -14.26 -25.69
CA ARG A 482 -5.00 -14.64 -27.11
C ARG A 482 -4.49 -16.01 -27.50
N LEU A 483 -3.59 -16.61 -26.72
CA LEU A 483 -3.01 -17.93 -27.05
C LEU A 483 -4.00 -19.09 -26.84
N GLY A 484 -5.21 -18.81 -26.35
CA GLY A 484 -6.18 -19.81 -25.92
C GLY A 484 -5.90 -20.28 -24.48
N THR A 485 -6.88 -20.95 -23.88
CA THR A 485 -6.88 -21.31 -22.45
C THR A 485 -5.65 -22.11 -22.03
N TRP A 486 -5.40 -23.25 -22.70
CA TRP A 486 -4.32 -24.17 -22.37
C TRP A 486 -2.93 -23.56 -22.58
N THR A 487 -2.70 -22.96 -23.75
CA THR A 487 -1.42 -22.34 -24.10
C THR A 487 -1.07 -21.18 -23.16
N CYS A 488 -2.05 -20.35 -22.81
CA CYS A 488 -1.86 -19.25 -21.86
C CYS A 488 -1.43 -19.78 -20.48
N LEU A 489 -2.10 -20.84 -19.99
CA LEU A 489 -1.73 -21.49 -18.73
C LEU A 489 -0.33 -22.11 -18.77
N ASP A 490 0.07 -22.72 -19.88
CA ASP A 490 1.42 -23.29 -20.03
C ASP A 490 2.50 -22.21 -20.00
N VAL A 491 2.27 -21.05 -20.65
CA VAL A 491 3.16 -19.89 -20.57
C VAL A 491 3.24 -19.38 -19.12
N VAL A 492 2.11 -19.20 -18.45
CA VAL A 492 2.05 -18.77 -17.04
C VAL A 492 2.82 -19.73 -16.14
N ARG A 493 2.57 -21.04 -16.26
CA ARG A 493 3.28 -22.08 -15.47
C ARG A 493 4.78 -22.04 -15.71
N THR A 494 5.21 -21.83 -16.95
CA THR A 494 6.63 -21.73 -17.30
C THR A 494 7.28 -20.52 -16.65
N VAL A 495 6.62 -19.35 -16.70
CA VAL A 495 7.11 -18.11 -16.07
C VAL A 495 7.16 -18.25 -14.55
N VAL A 496 6.11 -18.81 -13.95
CA VAL A 496 6.02 -19.05 -12.50
C VAL A 496 7.13 -20.01 -12.05
N HIS A 497 7.33 -21.11 -12.76
CA HIS A 497 8.40 -22.06 -12.47
C HIS A 497 9.79 -21.42 -12.56
N ALA A 498 10.02 -20.58 -13.57
CA ALA A 498 11.28 -19.84 -13.66
C ALA A 498 11.46 -18.84 -12.52
N ALA A 499 10.41 -18.13 -12.11
CA ALA A 499 10.43 -17.22 -10.97
C ALA A 499 10.73 -17.95 -9.66
N VAL A 500 10.17 -19.15 -9.45
CA VAL A 500 10.50 -20.02 -8.31
C VAL A 500 11.99 -20.39 -8.33
N ASN A 501 12.50 -20.86 -9.47
CA ASN A 501 13.88 -21.33 -9.58
C ASN A 501 14.92 -20.21 -9.41
N ALA A 502 14.60 -19.00 -9.89
CA ALA A 502 15.43 -17.82 -9.69
C ALA A 502 15.31 -17.20 -8.28
N ASN A 503 14.39 -17.72 -7.45
CA ASN A 503 13.98 -17.12 -6.19
C ASN A 503 13.63 -15.63 -6.37
N ALA A 504 12.88 -15.33 -7.43
CA ALA A 504 12.51 -13.98 -7.83
C ALA A 504 11.83 -13.25 -6.66
N TRP A 505 12.00 -11.93 -6.61
CA TRP A 505 11.47 -11.12 -5.52
C TRP A 505 9.95 -11.19 -5.45
N GLY A 506 9.29 -11.25 -6.62
CA GLY A 506 7.90 -11.66 -6.71
C GLY A 506 7.25 -11.46 -8.08
N ILE A 507 5.94 -11.71 -8.16
CA ILE A 507 5.15 -11.64 -9.39
C ILE A 507 4.01 -10.63 -9.23
N VAL A 508 3.87 -9.71 -10.17
CA VAL A 508 2.67 -8.86 -10.34
C VAL A 508 1.86 -9.44 -11.49
N LEU A 509 0.72 -10.03 -11.17
CA LEU A 509 -0.18 -10.68 -12.14
C LEU A 509 -1.33 -9.74 -12.51
N VAL A 510 -1.58 -9.57 -13.81
CA VAL A 510 -2.81 -8.95 -14.32
C VAL A 510 -3.97 -9.95 -14.32
N SER A 511 -5.11 -9.54 -13.78
CA SER A 511 -6.36 -10.33 -13.73
C SER A 511 -7.58 -9.42 -13.98
N SER A 512 -8.79 -10.00 -13.98
CA SER A 512 -10.06 -9.27 -14.16
C SER A 512 -10.71 -8.95 -12.80
N LEU A 513 -11.41 -7.82 -12.69
CA LEU A 513 -12.19 -7.48 -11.48
C LEU A 513 -13.30 -8.47 -11.13
N PHE A 514 -13.73 -9.31 -12.08
CA PHE A 514 -14.85 -10.23 -11.90
C PHE A 514 -14.42 -11.65 -11.52
N VAL A 515 -13.12 -11.91 -11.35
CA VAL A 515 -12.64 -13.22 -10.88
C VAL A 515 -13.13 -13.50 -9.45
N GLY A 516 -13.75 -14.67 -9.25
CA GLY A 516 -14.36 -15.08 -7.98
C GLY A 516 -15.72 -14.43 -7.69
N SER A 517 -16.34 -13.76 -8.67
CA SER A 517 -17.75 -13.35 -8.56
C SER A 517 -18.69 -14.54 -8.78
N SER A 518 -19.94 -14.48 -8.32
CA SER A 518 -20.92 -15.54 -8.59
C SER A 518 -21.13 -15.81 -10.09
N ALA A 519 -20.87 -14.80 -10.93
CA ALA A 519 -20.90 -14.91 -12.39
C ALA A 519 -19.71 -15.70 -12.97
N SER A 520 -18.62 -15.92 -12.23
CA SER A 520 -17.46 -16.66 -12.74
C SER A 520 -17.75 -18.15 -12.98
N GLN A 521 -18.70 -18.75 -12.26
CA GLN A 521 -19.09 -20.17 -12.40
C GLN A 521 -19.74 -20.50 -13.75
N GLN A 522 -20.11 -19.49 -14.53
CA GLN A 522 -20.78 -19.66 -15.82
C GLN A 522 -19.90 -19.28 -17.01
N SER A 523 -18.65 -18.86 -16.77
CA SER A 523 -17.78 -18.31 -17.81
C SER A 523 -16.40 -18.96 -17.86
N ALA A 524 -16.16 -19.73 -18.92
CA ALA A 524 -14.85 -20.33 -19.22
C ALA A 524 -13.70 -19.29 -19.29
N ALA A 525 -14.00 -18.03 -19.66
CA ALA A 525 -13.02 -16.94 -19.70
C ALA A 525 -12.58 -16.50 -18.30
N LEU A 526 -13.53 -16.40 -17.35
CA LEU A 526 -13.21 -16.06 -15.95
C LEU A 526 -12.59 -17.24 -15.20
N GLU A 527 -13.02 -18.47 -15.50
CA GLU A 527 -12.41 -19.70 -14.98
C GLU A 527 -10.93 -19.80 -15.36
N GLN A 528 -10.57 -19.44 -16.61
CA GLN A 528 -9.18 -19.39 -17.04
C GLN A 528 -8.34 -18.45 -16.15
N LEU A 529 -8.84 -17.23 -15.89
CA LEU A 529 -8.14 -16.26 -15.04
C LEU A 529 -8.07 -16.72 -13.58
N GLU A 530 -9.10 -17.41 -13.09
CA GLU A 530 -9.11 -18.02 -11.76
C GLU A 530 -8.06 -19.12 -11.61
N GLU A 531 -7.90 -19.97 -12.64
CA GLU A 531 -6.85 -20.99 -12.67
C GLU A 531 -5.44 -20.35 -12.72
N ILE A 532 -5.27 -19.27 -13.49
CA ILE A 532 -4.03 -18.48 -13.53
C ILE A 532 -3.72 -17.88 -12.14
N GLU A 533 -4.71 -17.26 -11.48
CA GLU A 533 -4.54 -16.75 -10.13
C GLU A 533 -4.15 -17.86 -9.14
N SER A 534 -4.80 -19.03 -9.24
CA SER A 534 -4.51 -20.21 -8.41
C SER A 534 -3.08 -20.72 -8.62
N CYS A 535 -2.61 -20.79 -9.86
CA CYS A 535 -1.25 -21.19 -10.20
C CYS A 535 -0.20 -20.29 -9.53
N VAL A 536 -0.40 -18.97 -9.56
CA VAL A 536 0.52 -18.03 -8.89
C VAL A 536 0.42 -18.14 -7.37
N LYS A 537 -0.80 -18.22 -6.81
CA LYS A 537 -1.02 -18.33 -5.35
C LYS A 537 -0.38 -19.58 -4.74
N THR A 538 -0.44 -20.70 -5.46
CA THR A 538 0.07 -22.01 -4.99
C THR A 538 1.57 -22.19 -5.23
N SER A 539 2.22 -21.33 -6.03
CA SER A 539 3.64 -21.42 -6.38
C SER A 539 4.62 -21.18 -5.23
N GLY A 540 4.17 -20.56 -4.13
CA GLY A 540 5.03 -20.12 -3.04
C GLY A 540 5.84 -18.84 -3.33
N VAL A 541 5.81 -18.33 -4.57
CA VAL A 541 6.44 -17.05 -4.92
C VAL A 541 5.61 -15.90 -4.34
N PRO A 542 6.25 -14.88 -3.74
CA PRO A 542 5.56 -13.66 -3.35
C PRO A 542 4.82 -13.07 -4.55
N HIS A 543 3.54 -12.68 -4.39
CA HIS A 543 2.77 -12.17 -5.52
C HIS A 543 1.84 -11.02 -5.14
N VAL A 544 1.40 -10.30 -6.17
CA VAL A 544 0.37 -9.28 -6.14
C VAL A 544 -0.53 -9.53 -7.34
N ILE A 545 -1.85 -9.50 -7.13
CA ILE A 545 -2.80 -9.66 -8.22
C ILE A 545 -3.48 -8.32 -8.44
N VAL A 546 -3.32 -7.75 -9.63
CA VAL A 546 -3.94 -6.49 -10.02
C VAL A 546 -5.11 -6.81 -10.93
N ARG A 547 -6.32 -6.63 -10.40
CA ARG A 547 -7.58 -6.85 -11.09
C ARG A 547 -8.03 -5.56 -11.77
N LEU A 548 -8.05 -5.60 -13.10
CA LEU A 548 -8.32 -4.44 -13.97
C LEU A 548 -9.70 -4.53 -14.63
N PRO A 549 -10.28 -3.38 -15.03
CA PRO A 549 -11.59 -3.29 -15.64
C PRO A 549 -11.54 -3.25 -17.16
N LEU A 550 -12.72 -3.05 -17.76
CA LEU A 550 -12.81 -2.76 -19.18
C LEU A 550 -12.08 -1.45 -19.50
N PHE A 551 -11.31 -1.43 -20.58
CA PHE A 551 -10.55 -0.25 -20.96
C PHE A 551 -11.39 0.74 -21.78
N MET A 552 -11.23 2.04 -21.54
CA MET A 552 -11.98 3.08 -22.27
C MET A 552 -11.72 3.03 -23.78
N GLU A 553 -10.53 2.57 -24.19
CA GLU A 553 -10.12 2.34 -25.58
C GLU A 553 -11.06 1.42 -26.36
N TYR A 554 -11.85 0.61 -25.67
CA TYR A 554 -12.96 -0.17 -26.24
C TYR A 554 -13.90 0.69 -27.11
N PHE A 555 -14.24 1.92 -26.70
CA PHE A 555 -15.15 2.78 -27.45
C PHE A 555 -14.56 3.31 -28.78
N LEU A 556 -13.26 3.16 -29.00
CA LEU A 556 -12.61 3.52 -30.27
C LEU A 556 -12.83 2.47 -31.36
N ALA A 557 -13.24 1.26 -30.97
CA ALA A 557 -13.32 0.09 -31.82
C ALA A 557 -14.68 -0.16 -32.46
N LEU A 558 -15.73 0.29 -31.79
CA LEU A 558 -17.09 -0.13 -32.06
C LEU A 558 -17.62 0.38 -33.41
N SER A 559 -18.57 -0.37 -33.98
CA SER A 559 -19.27 -0.07 -35.22
C SER A 559 -20.76 0.19 -34.99
N ASN A 560 -21.35 1.03 -35.85
CA ASN A 560 -22.81 1.13 -35.92
C ASN A 560 -23.40 -0.07 -36.66
N CYS A 561 -24.58 -0.53 -36.22
CA CYS A 561 -25.30 -1.64 -36.85
C CYS A 561 -25.81 -1.30 -38.27
N ASP A 562 -25.92 -0.02 -38.61
CA ASP A 562 -26.51 0.46 -39.87
C ASP A 562 -25.60 0.25 -41.11
N GLU A 563 -24.39 -0.32 -40.99
CA GLU A 563 -23.46 -0.53 -42.13
C GLU A 563 -23.74 -1.81 -42.96
N GLY A 564 -24.75 -2.62 -42.61
CA GLY A 564 -24.80 -4.03 -43.01
C GLY A 564 -25.73 -4.48 -44.16
N GLU A 565 -26.75 -3.73 -44.60
CA GLU A 565 -27.83 -4.39 -45.38
C GLU A 565 -28.17 -3.89 -46.79
N ASN A 566 -27.56 -2.85 -47.36
CA ASN A 566 -27.86 -2.50 -48.77
C ASN A 566 -26.73 -1.77 -49.48
N ARG A 567 -25.82 -2.53 -50.09
CA ARG A 567 -25.07 -2.08 -51.28
C ARG A 567 -24.95 -3.22 -52.28
N SER A 568 -26.08 -3.61 -52.87
CA SER A 568 -26.08 -4.16 -54.21
C SER A 568 -25.83 -3.03 -55.21
N SER A 569 -24.83 -3.25 -56.07
CA SER A 569 -24.62 -2.67 -57.40
C SER A 569 -25.66 -1.63 -57.88
N GLU A 570 -25.29 -0.35 -57.88
CA GLU A 570 -25.70 0.60 -58.93
C GLU A 570 -24.53 1.53 -59.26
N GLY A 571 -24.23 1.63 -60.55
CA GLY A 571 -23.17 2.48 -61.11
C GLY A 571 -23.67 3.87 -61.51
N PHE A 572 -22.67 4.71 -61.85
CA PHE A 572 -22.72 6.06 -62.41
C PHE A 572 -23.18 7.18 -61.47
N GLY A 573 -22.57 8.37 -61.43
CA GLY A 573 -21.52 8.96 -62.25
C GLY A 573 -20.75 10.06 -61.49
N GLY A 574 -19.57 10.40 -61.99
CA GLY A 574 -18.61 11.28 -61.31
C GLY A 574 -18.73 12.77 -61.63
N VAL A 575 -17.91 13.55 -60.92
CA VAL A 575 -17.15 14.72 -61.42
C VAL A 575 -15.83 14.77 -60.62
N GLU A 576 -14.72 14.59 -61.33
CA GLU A 576 -13.36 15.21 -61.30
C GLU A 576 -12.87 15.87 -59.98
N GLU A 577 -11.61 15.69 -59.52
CA GLU A 577 -10.35 16.01 -60.23
C GLU A 577 -9.14 15.10 -59.89
N GLU A 578 -8.41 14.80 -60.98
CA GLU A 578 -7.00 14.49 -61.24
C GLU A 578 -5.98 14.16 -60.12
N GLU A 579 -5.39 12.96 -60.21
CA GLU A 579 -3.93 12.81 -60.36
C GLU A 579 -3.57 11.49 -61.07
N LYS A 580 -2.53 11.53 -61.89
CA LYS A 580 -2.25 10.71 -63.09
C LYS A 580 -1.14 9.68 -62.83
N CYS A 581 -1.29 8.43 -63.33
CA CYS A 581 -0.27 7.68 -64.11
C CYS A 581 -0.66 6.21 -64.41
N ASP A 582 -1.13 6.00 -65.64
CA ASP A 582 -0.86 4.97 -66.65
C ASP A 582 -0.39 3.52 -66.35
N VAL A 583 -1.24 2.59 -66.85
CA VAL A 583 -1.00 1.46 -67.80
C VAL A 583 -0.28 0.18 -67.34
N LEU A 584 -1.02 -0.95 -67.31
CA LEU A 584 -0.89 -2.05 -68.30
C LEU A 584 -2.03 -3.09 -68.20
N SER A 585 -2.40 -3.57 -69.39
CA SER A 585 -3.55 -4.39 -69.79
C SER A 585 -3.34 -5.91 -69.72
N GLY A 586 -4.47 -6.63 -69.65
CA GLY A 586 -4.67 -8.03 -70.05
C GLY A 586 -5.65 -8.72 -69.11
N THR A 587 -6.68 -9.49 -69.48
CA THR A 587 -7.20 -10.06 -70.73
C THR A 587 -8.56 -10.67 -70.33
N GLN A 588 -9.60 -10.54 -71.16
CA GLN A 588 -10.91 -11.18 -70.94
C GLN A 588 -10.85 -12.70 -71.14
N VAL A 589 -11.56 -13.47 -70.32
CA VAL A 589 -12.15 -14.77 -70.70
C VAL A 589 -13.55 -14.90 -70.06
N GLU A 590 -14.51 -15.22 -70.93
CA GLU A 590 -15.92 -15.56 -70.69
C GLU A 590 -16.07 -16.66 -69.61
N GLY A 591 -17.05 -16.62 -68.70
CA GLY A 591 -18.46 -16.86 -68.99
C GLY A 591 -18.84 -18.30 -68.59
N VAL A 592 -19.18 -18.54 -67.31
CA VAL A 592 -19.94 -19.72 -66.86
C VAL A 592 -20.88 -19.28 -65.74
N GLU A 593 -22.18 -19.27 -66.04
CA GLU A 593 -23.27 -19.12 -65.08
C GLU A 593 -23.24 -20.29 -64.09
N THR A 594 -23.21 -19.99 -62.79
CA THR A 594 -23.48 -20.98 -61.74
C THR A 594 -24.52 -20.37 -60.80
N GLU A 595 -25.62 -21.10 -60.63
CA GLU A 595 -26.78 -20.72 -59.81
C GLU A 595 -26.39 -20.40 -58.36
N PRO A 596 -27.10 -19.46 -57.70
CA PRO A 596 -26.84 -19.14 -56.31
C PRO A 596 -27.41 -20.23 -55.40
N THR A 597 -26.53 -20.99 -54.76
CA THR A 597 -26.89 -21.75 -53.56
C THR A 597 -27.31 -20.78 -52.46
N GLU A 598 -28.55 -20.93 -52.00
CA GLU A 598 -29.14 -20.29 -50.82
C GLU A 598 -28.23 -20.48 -49.59
N GLY A 599 -27.40 -19.48 -49.30
CA GLY A 599 -26.68 -19.36 -48.04
C GLY A 599 -27.65 -18.92 -46.95
N SER A 600 -27.82 -19.76 -45.93
CA SER A 600 -28.59 -19.42 -44.73
C SER A 600 -28.09 -18.09 -44.13
N PRO A 601 -28.97 -17.17 -43.72
CA PRO A 601 -28.55 -15.93 -43.09
C PRO A 601 -27.87 -16.26 -41.75
N SER A 602 -26.59 -15.93 -41.62
CA SER A 602 -25.93 -15.92 -40.31
C SER A 602 -26.64 -14.87 -39.47
N SER A 603 -27.48 -15.31 -38.53
CA SER A 603 -28.15 -14.44 -37.57
C SER A 603 -27.10 -13.79 -36.67
N HIS A 604 -26.57 -12.64 -37.09
CA HIS A 604 -25.69 -11.82 -36.27
C HIS A 604 -26.56 -11.23 -35.14
N MET A 605 -26.59 -11.88 -33.97
CA MET A 605 -27.25 -11.31 -32.80
C MET A 605 -26.57 -9.98 -32.47
N THR A 606 -27.29 -8.88 -32.69
CA THR A 606 -26.85 -7.54 -32.32
C THR A 606 -27.06 -7.33 -30.82
N TRP A 607 -26.04 -6.88 -30.09
CA TRP A 607 -26.15 -6.58 -28.67
C TRP A 607 -25.99 -5.07 -28.41
N PRO A 608 -27.08 -4.28 -28.51
CA PRO A 608 -26.98 -2.83 -28.43
C PRO A 608 -26.56 -2.36 -27.04
N LEU A 609 -25.59 -1.43 -26.96
CA LEU A 609 -25.04 -0.96 -25.68
C LEU A 609 -26.06 -0.26 -24.76
N LEU A 610 -27.17 0.25 -25.30
CA LEU A 610 -28.27 0.85 -24.53
C LEU A 610 -29.51 -0.05 -24.42
N GLU A 611 -29.35 -1.37 -24.51
CA GLU A 611 -30.39 -2.29 -24.06
C GLU A 611 -30.81 -1.97 -22.61
N PRO A 612 -32.10 -2.02 -22.23
CA PRO A 612 -32.57 -1.51 -20.92
C PRO A 612 -31.82 -2.06 -19.69
N SER A 613 -31.40 -3.32 -19.77
CA SER A 613 -30.60 -3.99 -18.74
C SER A 613 -29.21 -3.35 -18.58
N LEU A 614 -28.49 -3.12 -19.67
CA LEU A 614 -27.14 -2.57 -19.67
C LEU A 614 -27.12 -1.04 -19.51
N ALA A 615 -28.12 -0.33 -20.04
CA ALA A 615 -28.21 1.12 -20.02
C ALA A 615 -28.17 1.70 -18.59
N SER A 616 -28.85 1.04 -17.65
CA SER A 616 -28.90 1.42 -16.23
C SER A 616 -27.80 0.80 -15.38
N SER A 617 -27.01 -0.12 -15.96
CA SER A 617 -25.98 -0.85 -15.22
C SER A 617 -24.68 -0.08 -15.15
N ARG A 618 -24.01 -0.14 -13.98
CA ARG A 618 -22.70 0.50 -13.79
C ARG A 618 -21.62 -0.33 -14.46
N VAL A 619 -20.87 0.29 -15.36
CA VAL A 619 -19.70 -0.30 -16.02
C VAL A 619 -18.44 0.28 -15.40
N TYR A 620 -17.49 -0.59 -15.06
CA TYR A 620 -16.21 -0.18 -14.50
C TYR A 620 -15.23 0.06 -15.64
N LEU A 621 -14.58 1.21 -15.64
CA LEU A 621 -13.71 1.68 -16.70
C LEU A 621 -12.36 2.17 -16.16
N MET A 622 -11.32 2.00 -16.97
CA MET A 622 -9.98 2.56 -16.77
C MET A 622 -9.36 2.90 -18.12
N ALA A 623 -8.56 3.97 -18.21
CA ALA A 623 -7.76 4.21 -19.41
C ALA A 623 -6.59 3.21 -19.47
N LEU A 624 -6.23 2.73 -20.66
CA LEU A 624 -5.09 1.80 -20.83
C LEU A 624 -3.78 2.38 -20.28
N GLU A 625 -3.57 3.68 -20.44
CA GLU A 625 -2.43 4.42 -19.89
C GLU A 625 -2.38 4.36 -18.35
N ASP A 626 -3.53 4.51 -17.69
CA ASP A 626 -3.61 4.41 -16.24
C ASP A 626 -3.34 2.97 -15.76
N ALA A 627 -3.84 1.97 -16.48
CA ALA A 627 -3.53 0.58 -16.18
C ALA A 627 -2.02 0.30 -16.24
N ALA A 628 -1.35 0.78 -17.29
CA ALA A 628 0.10 0.66 -17.43
C ALA A 628 0.85 1.34 -16.27
N LYS A 629 0.48 2.58 -15.92
CA LYS A 629 1.03 3.32 -14.77
C LYS A 629 0.84 2.55 -13.46
N ALA A 630 -0.35 2.02 -13.21
CA ALA A 630 -0.65 1.27 -11.99
C ALA A 630 0.15 -0.03 -11.88
N LEU A 631 0.29 -0.77 -12.98
CA LEU A 631 1.06 -2.01 -13.00
C LEU A 631 2.54 -1.77 -12.75
N VAL A 632 3.12 -0.77 -13.42
CA VAL A 632 4.53 -0.41 -13.28
C VAL A 632 4.81 0.16 -11.88
N ALA A 633 3.94 1.04 -11.37
CA ALA A 633 4.04 1.52 -9.99
C ALA A 633 4.02 0.35 -9.00
N THR A 634 3.02 -0.54 -9.11
CA THR A 634 2.88 -1.72 -8.25
C THR A 634 4.11 -2.62 -8.30
N ALA A 635 4.74 -2.78 -9.46
CA ALA A 635 5.95 -3.59 -9.61
C ALA A 635 7.16 -2.93 -8.95
N PHE A 636 7.39 -1.63 -9.15
CA PHE A 636 8.50 -0.92 -8.48
C PHE A 636 8.31 -0.80 -6.97
N THR A 637 7.06 -0.72 -6.50
CA THR A 637 6.71 -0.69 -5.07
C THR A 637 6.28 -2.05 -4.53
N PHE A 638 6.63 -3.15 -5.21
CA PHE A 638 6.16 -4.51 -4.92
C PHE A 638 6.10 -4.88 -3.41
N PRO A 639 7.12 -4.57 -2.58
CA PRO A 639 7.07 -4.88 -1.14
C PRO A 639 5.87 -4.29 -0.40
N LEU A 640 5.33 -3.15 -0.87
CA LEU A 640 4.13 -2.50 -0.30
C LEU A 640 2.83 -3.22 -0.65
N HIS A 641 2.85 -4.02 -1.73
CA HIS A 641 1.66 -4.69 -2.26
C HIS A 641 1.67 -6.20 -2.06
N ARG A 642 2.82 -6.79 -1.67
CA ARG A 642 3.03 -8.22 -1.49
C ARG A 642 1.89 -8.90 -0.72
N GLY A 643 1.38 -9.99 -1.30
CA GLY A 643 0.33 -10.82 -0.72
C GLY A 643 -1.08 -10.24 -0.84
N ARG A 644 -1.28 -9.17 -1.63
CA ARG A 644 -2.59 -8.52 -1.79
C ARG A 644 -3.15 -8.69 -3.19
N THR A 645 -4.48 -8.78 -3.24
CA THR A 645 -5.26 -8.57 -4.46
C THR A 645 -5.75 -7.13 -4.48
N ARG A 646 -5.42 -6.40 -5.55
CA ARG A 646 -5.72 -4.98 -5.73
C ARG A 646 -6.76 -4.87 -6.84
N VAL A 647 -7.94 -4.35 -6.54
CA VAL A 647 -8.98 -4.03 -7.54
C VAL A 647 -8.86 -2.56 -7.87
N LEU A 648 -8.66 -2.23 -9.14
CA LEU A 648 -8.45 -0.86 -9.60
C LEU A 648 -9.45 -0.53 -10.71
N PHE A 649 -10.07 0.64 -10.64
CA PHE A 649 -10.79 1.29 -11.74
C PHE A 649 -10.78 2.80 -11.51
N THR A 650 -10.92 3.59 -12.59
CA THR A 650 -10.89 5.07 -12.48
C THR A 650 -12.26 5.69 -12.64
N ALA A 651 -13.22 4.98 -13.24
CA ALA A 651 -14.59 5.41 -13.37
C ALA A 651 -15.57 4.23 -13.25
N SER A 652 -16.77 4.48 -12.72
CA SER A 652 -17.86 3.50 -12.66
C SER A 652 -19.20 4.09 -13.17
N PRO A 653 -19.25 4.63 -14.40
CA PRO A 653 -20.46 5.26 -14.94
C PRO A 653 -21.50 4.22 -15.39
N THR A 654 -22.75 4.66 -15.51
CA THR A 654 -23.76 3.95 -16.31
C THR A 654 -23.52 4.14 -17.80
N MET A 655 -24.02 3.25 -18.66
CA MET A 655 -23.83 3.43 -20.11
C MET A 655 -24.49 4.71 -20.65
N GLN A 656 -25.56 5.20 -20.01
CA GLN A 656 -26.16 6.51 -20.31
C GLN A 656 -25.21 7.67 -19.98
N GLU A 657 -24.49 7.59 -18.86
CA GLU A 657 -23.46 8.58 -18.49
C GLU A 657 -22.29 8.55 -19.45
N VAL A 658 -21.89 7.35 -19.92
CA VAL A 658 -20.88 7.20 -20.97
C VAL A 658 -21.33 7.91 -22.24
N GLN A 659 -22.54 7.64 -22.74
CA GLN A 659 -23.06 8.34 -23.92
C GLN A 659 -23.06 9.86 -23.73
N ARG A 660 -23.50 10.36 -22.58
CA ARG A 660 -23.49 11.80 -22.28
C ARG A 660 -22.07 12.39 -22.32
N ALA A 661 -21.09 11.70 -21.73
CA ALA A 661 -19.70 12.14 -21.74
C ALA A 661 -19.12 12.16 -23.17
N LEU A 662 -19.34 11.11 -23.96
CA LEU A 662 -18.90 11.04 -25.35
C LEU A 662 -19.62 12.08 -26.24
N GLN A 663 -20.91 12.29 -26.05
CA GLN A 663 -21.67 13.27 -26.82
C GLN A 663 -21.20 14.71 -26.55
N LYS A 664 -20.86 15.03 -25.30
CA LYS A 664 -20.37 16.36 -24.88
C LYS A 664 -19.11 16.78 -25.64
N HIS A 665 -18.21 15.84 -25.92
CA HIS A 665 -16.92 16.11 -26.57
C HIS A 665 -16.89 15.66 -28.04
N ALA A 666 -18.04 15.31 -28.62
CA ALA A 666 -18.12 14.75 -29.98
C ALA A 666 -17.59 15.74 -31.04
N HIS A 667 -16.74 15.26 -31.94
CA HIS A 667 -16.13 16.09 -32.97
C HIS A 667 -17.18 16.58 -33.98
N LYS A 668 -17.18 17.89 -34.27
CA LYS A 668 -18.15 18.55 -35.17
C LYS A 668 -19.61 18.34 -34.75
N ALA A 669 -19.88 18.20 -33.44
CA ALA A 669 -21.22 18.01 -32.89
C ALA A 669 -22.01 16.83 -33.52
N ARG A 670 -21.32 15.82 -34.04
CA ARG A 670 -21.99 14.61 -34.57
C ARG A 670 -22.70 13.88 -33.44
N SER A 671 -23.86 13.30 -33.75
CA SER A 671 -24.65 12.54 -32.78
C SER A 671 -24.01 11.17 -32.53
N VAL A 672 -23.66 10.89 -31.27
CA VAL A 672 -23.18 9.61 -30.76
C VAL A 672 -24.38 8.86 -30.19
N ARG A 673 -24.73 7.72 -30.80
CA ARG A 673 -25.93 6.94 -30.42
C ARG A 673 -25.55 5.50 -30.07
N LEU A 674 -25.25 5.24 -28.80
CA LEU A 674 -24.87 3.90 -28.32
C LEU A 674 -26.01 2.87 -28.45
N SER A 675 -27.26 3.31 -28.63
CA SER A 675 -28.40 2.42 -28.89
C SER A 675 -28.35 1.72 -30.25
N ARG A 676 -27.53 2.21 -31.19
CA ARG A 676 -27.35 1.63 -32.52
C ARG A 676 -25.95 1.03 -32.72
N VAL A 677 -25.23 0.83 -31.62
CA VAL A 677 -23.87 0.31 -31.62
C VAL A 677 -23.92 -1.10 -31.05
N ASP A 678 -23.51 -2.07 -31.86
CA ASP A 678 -23.33 -3.44 -31.39
C ASP A 678 -22.12 -3.48 -30.45
N ALA A 679 -22.34 -3.89 -29.21
CA ALA A 679 -21.32 -3.97 -28.16
C ALA A 679 -20.15 -4.87 -28.56
N LEU A 680 -20.38 -5.85 -29.43
CA LEU A 680 -19.32 -6.77 -29.87
C LEU A 680 -19.01 -6.63 -31.37
N GLY A 681 -19.69 -5.70 -32.04
CA GLY A 681 -19.52 -5.40 -33.46
C GLY A 681 -18.21 -4.68 -33.72
N GLU A 682 -17.45 -5.20 -34.68
CA GLU A 682 -16.23 -4.58 -35.18
C GLU A 682 -16.46 -4.10 -36.61
N ARG A 683 -15.89 -2.94 -36.96
CA ARG A 683 -15.92 -2.45 -38.34
C ARG A 683 -15.18 -3.43 -39.26
N PRO A 684 -15.76 -3.80 -40.42
CA PRO A 684 -15.02 -4.54 -41.44
C PRO A 684 -13.70 -3.83 -41.78
N GLY A 685 -12.59 -4.58 -41.79
CA GLY A 685 -11.24 -4.05 -42.06
C GLY A 685 -10.56 -3.35 -40.88
N ARG A 686 -11.17 -3.32 -39.69
CA ARG A 686 -10.45 -3.02 -38.45
C ARG A 686 -10.04 -4.30 -37.73
N GLU A 687 -8.85 -4.26 -37.16
CA GLU A 687 -8.23 -5.35 -36.42
C GLU A 687 -8.15 -5.02 -34.92
N PHE A 688 -9.13 -4.29 -34.39
CA PHE A 688 -9.19 -3.96 -32.97
C PHE A 688 -9.15 -5.23 -32.11
N TRP A 689 -9.97 -6.23 -32.45
CA TRP A 689 -9.92 -7.50 -31.74
C TRP A 689 -8.62 -8.26 -31.97
N ARG A 690 -7.69 -7.80 -32.83
CA ARG A 690 -6.30 -8.32 -32.91
C ARG A 690 -5.32 -7.62 -31.98
N ILE A 691 -5.59 -6.37 -31.59
CA ILE A 691 -4.70 -5.57 -30.73
C ILE A 691 -5.24 -5.39 -29.30
N ALA A 692 -6.53 -5.59 -29.04
CA ALA A 692 -7.12 -5.46 -27.71
C ALA A 692 -6.49 -6.41 -26.67
N TYR A 693 -6.36 -5.99 -25.42
CA TYR A 693 -5.93 -6.91 -24.36
C TYR A 693 -7.06 -7.88 -23.96
N TRP A 694 -8.25 -7.35 -23.69
CA TRP A 694 -9.42 -8.18 -23.39
C TRP A 694 -9.98 -8.78 -24.70
N PRO A 695 -10.00 -10.11 -24.88
CA PRO A 695 -10.65 -10.73 -26.04
C PRO A 695 -12.16 -10.48 -26.04
N ARG A 696 -12.80 -10.63 -27.20
CA ARG A 696 -14.25 -10.44 -27.38
C ARG A 696 -15.09 -11.16 -26.30
N ALA A 697 -14.74 -12.42 -26.00
CA ALA A 697 -15.39 -13.21 -24.97
C ALA A 697 -15.25 -12.59 -23.56
N HIS A 698 -14.09 -12.05 -23.21
CA HIS A 698 -13.90 -11.38 -21.92
C HIS A 698 -14.67 -10.06 -21.86
N THR A 699 -14.67 -9.27 -22.93
CA THR A 699 -15.46 -8.03 -23.00
C THR A 699 -16.95 -8.30 -22.82
N GLN A 700 -17.48 -9.35 -23.45
CA GLN A 700 -18.85 -9.78 -23.24
C GLN A 700 -19.13 -10.07 -21.76
N GLN A 701 -18.24 -10.79 -21.08
CA GLN A 701 -18.35 -11.08 -19.66
C GLN A 701 -18.32 -9.85 -18.78
N PHE A 702 -17.51 -8.83 -19.12
CA PHE A 702 -17.52 -7.57 -18.36
C PHE A 702 -18.90 -6.91 -18.38
N LEU A 703 -19.57 -6.94 -19.53
CA LEU A 703 -20.90 -6.34 -19.72
C LEU A 703 -22.01 -7.18 -19.05
N GLU A 704 -21.97 -8.50 -19.17
CA GLU A 704 -22.90 -9.41 -18.49
C GLU A 704 -22.80 -9.28 -16.96
N CYS A 705 -21.57 -9.29 -16.42
CA CYS A 705 -21.33 -9.12 -14.99
C CYS A 705 -21.81 -7.75 -14.47
N ALA A 706 -21.65 -6.69 -15.27
CA ALA A 706 -22.15 -5.36 -14.91
C ALA A 706 -23.68 -5.35 -14.74
N VAL A 707 -24.40 -6.07 -15.59
CA VAL A 707 -25.86 -6.23 -15.51
C VAL A 707 -26.25 -7.01 -14.26
N GLU A 708 -25.61 -8.15 -14.01
CA GLU A 708 -25.93 -9.00 -12.86
C GLU A 708 -25.64 -8.31 -11.52
N LEU A 709 -24.52 -7.60 -11.41
CA LEU A 709 -24.23 -6.80 -10.20
C LEU A 709 -25.25 -5.69 -9.97
N SER A 710 -25.72 -5.06 -11.05
CA SER A 710 -26.73 -4.01 -10.95
C SER A 710 -28.10 -4.57 -10.54
N LYS A 711 -28.45 -5.79 -10.96
CA LYS A 711 -29.64 -6.50 -10.47
C LYS A 711 -29.50 -6.85 -8.99
N ALA A 712 -28.37 -7.44 -8.59
CA ALA A 712 -28.12 -7.81 -7.20
C ALA A 712 -28.16 -6.60 -6.26
N ALA A 713 -27.59 -5.47 -6.67
CA ALA A 713 -27.65 -4.22 -5.91
C ALA A 713 -29.09 -3.73 -5.70
N LYS A 714 -29.92 -3.72 -6.76
CA LYS A 714 -31.34 -3.36 -6.67
C LYS A 714 -32.14 -4.30 -5.76
N THR A 715 -31.86 -5.61 -5.82
CA THR A 715 -32.50 -6.59 -4.93
C THR A 715 -32.11 -6.38 -3.47
N ALA A 716 -30.84 -6.08 -3.20
CA ALA A 716 -30.37 -5.77 -1.85
C ALA A 716 -31.01 -4.47 -1.32
N GLU A 717 -31.13 -3.43 -2.15
CA GLU A 717 -31.84 -2.19 -1.80
C GLU A 717 -33.33 -2.42 -1.49
N ALA A 718 -34.00 -3.25 -2.28
CA ALA A 718 -35.41 -3.60 -2.05
C ALA A 718 -35.62 -4.42 -0.76
N GLN A 719 -34.63 -5.22 -0.35
CA GLN A 719 -34.67 -6.00 0.89
C GLN A 719 -34.29 -5.21 2.14
N ALA A 720 -33.52 -4.11 2.00
CA ALA A 720 -33.01 -3.33 3.11
C ALA A 720 -33.99 -2.28 3.68
N GLY A 721 -35.15 -2.06 3.06
CA GLY A 721 -36.27 -1.33 3.66
C GLY A 721 -35.95 0.06 4.26
N GLY A 722 -35.55 1.03 3.43
CA GLY A 722 -35.62 2.47 3.77
C GLY A 722 -34.36 3.12 4.38
N GLU A 723 -33.98 4.26 3.80
CA GLU A 723 -33.15 5.41 4.27
C GLU A 723 -31.94 5.21 5.23
N GLY A 724 -31.30 4.03 5.24
CA GLY A 724 -29.95 3.86 5.77
C GLY A 724 -28.88 4.08 4.69
N GLU A 725 -27.91 4.96 4.93
CA GLU A 725 -26.84 5.34 3.98
C GLU A 725 -26.21 4.12 3.26
N HIS A 726 -26.20 4.23 1.93
CA HIS A 726 -25.85 3.21 0.96
C HIS A 726 -24.56 2.44 1.25
N ARG A 727 -24.70 1.21 1.74
CA ARG A 727 -23.69 0.14 1.62
C ARG A 727 -24.17 -0.98 0.68
N ALA A 728 -24.83 -0.59 -0.41
CA ALA A 728 -25.15 -1.50 -1.51
C ALA A 728 -23.84 -2.07 -2.07
N MET A 729 -23.80 -3.37 -2.38
CA MET A 729 -22.63 -4.12 -2.89
C MET A 729 -22.01 -3.47 -4.13
N VAL A 730 -21.18 -2.45 -3.92
CA VAL A 730 -20.10 -2.10 -4.82
C VAL A 730 -19.04 -3.18 -4.62
N LEU A 731 -18.44 -3.66 -5.71
CA LEU A 731 -17.26 -4.54 -5.68
C LEU A 731 -16.32 -4.20 -4.50
N PRO A 732 -15.60 -5.18 -3.92
CA PRO A 732 -14.73 -4.96 -2.76
C PRO A 732 -13.96 -3.64 -2.90
N VAL A 733 -14.06 -2.80 -1.86
CA VAL A 733 -13.64 -1.38 -1.84
C VAL A 733 -12.44 -1.16 -2.75
N SER A 734 -12.72 -0.60 -3.94
CA SER A 734 -11.69 -0.24 -4.91
C SER A 734 -10.67 0.63 -4.23
N GLN A 735 -9.40 0.33 -4.44
CA GLN A 735 -8.36 1.20 -3.94
C GLN A 735 -8.24 2.39 -4.85
N ARG A 736 -8.08 3.58 -4.26
CA ARG A 736 -7.98 4.79 -5.07
C ARG A 736 -6.72 4.66 -5.93
N PHE A 737 -6.86 4.90 -7.23
CA PHE A 737 -5.74 4.87 -8.17
C PHE A 737 -4.52 5.66 -7.64
N LYS A 738 -4.79 6.85 -7.09
CA LYS A 738 -3.79 7.73 -6.46
C LYS A 738 -3.04 7.09 -5.30
N ASP A 739 -3.62 6.12 -4.59
CA ASP A 739 -2.92 5.42 -3.50
C ASP A 739 -1.80 4.52 -4.01
N VAL A 740 -1.96 4.00 -5.23
CA VAL A 740 -0.98 3.14 -5.90
C VAL A 740 0.02 3.96 -6.71
N THR A 741 -0.44 4.92 -7.51
CA THR A 741 0.40 5.62 -8.49
C THR A 741 0.86 7.00 -8.07
N GLU A 742 0.24 7.61 -7.04
CA GLU A 742 0.39 9.04 -6.68
C GLU A 742 -0.11 10.04 -7.73
N LEU A 743 -0.46 9.55 -8.91
CA LEU A 743 -0.95 10.33 -10.03
C LEU A 743 -2.48 10.45 -9.99
N PRO A 744 -3.04 11.56 -10.49
CA PRO A 744 -4.47 11.63 -10.75
C PRO A 744 -4.84 10.68 -11.90
N PRO A 745 -5.96 9.94 -11.81
CA PRO A 745 -6.43 9.14 -12.92
C PRO A 745 -6.96 10.00 -14.08
N VAL A 746 -6.89 9.48 -15.29
CA VAL A 746 -7.58 10.04 -16.45
C VAL A 746 -9.08 9.81 -16.27
N THR A 747 -9.83 10.91 -16.21
CA THR A 747 -11.30 10.86 -16.14
C THR A 747 -11.90 10.53 -17.50
N LEU A 748 -13.09 9.94 -17.51
CA LEU A 748 -13.81 9.63 -18.75
C LEU A 748 -13.98 10.87 -19.65
N GLY A 749 -14.25 12.04 -19.06
CA GLY A 749 -14.38 13.30 -19.80
C GLY A 749 -13.08 13.73 -20.48
N ARG A 750 -11.95 13.68 -19.76
CA ARG A 750 -10.62 14.01 -20.32
C ARG A 750 -10.22 13.02 -21.41
N TRP A 751 -10.47 11.73 -21.17
CA TRP A 751 -10.22 10.69 -22.17
C TRP A 751 -11.07 10.93 -23.44
N ALA A 752 -12.35 11.25 -23.28
CA ALA A 752 -13.23 11.56 -24.40
C ALA A 752 -12.74 12.80 -25.16
N GLU A 753 -12.41 13.89 -24.48
CA GLU A 753 -11.87 15.09 -25.13
C GLU A 753 -10.66 14.79 -26.03
N ALA A 754 -9.67 14.07 -25.49
CA ALA A 754 -8.45 13.68 -26.21
C ALA A 754 -8.73 12.76 -27.41
N ASN A 755 -9.74 11.90 -27.32
CA ASN A 755 -10.09 10.91 -28.34
C ASN A 755 -11.31 11.29 -29.21
N SER A 756 -11.80 12.53 -29.09
CA SER A 756 -13.01 13.05 -29.74
C SER A 756 -13.13 12.68 -31.21
N LYS A 757 -12.09 12.92 -32.01
CA LYS A 757 -12.08 12.58 -33.44
C LYS A 757 -12.23 11.08 -33.70
N CYS A 758 -11.55 10.25 -32.91
CA CYS A 758 -11.47 8.80 -33.12
C CYS A 758 -12.78 8.10 -32.77
N TYR A 759 -13.31 8.30 -31.56
CA TYR A 759 -14.58 7.66 -31.21
C TYR A 759 -15.74 8.28 -31.98
N THR A 760 -15.72 9.58 -32.31
CA THR A 760 -16.81 10.17 -33.09
C THR A 760 -16.85 9.56 -34.49
N ARG A 761 -15.71 9.29 -35.11
CA ARG A 761 -15.67 8.53 -36.37
C ARG A 761 -16.24 7.13 -36.19
N ALA A 762 -15.95 6.45 -35.07
CA ALA A 762 -16.41 5.10 -34.76
C ALA A 762 -17.92 5.01 -34.46
N LEU A 763 -18.47 5.99 -33.76
CA LEU A 763 -19.80 5.94 -33.14
C LEU A 763 -20.82 6.91 -33.75
N ALA A 764 -20.42 7.85 -34.62
CA ALA A 764 -21.37 8.78 -35.22
C ALA A 764 -22.29 8.06 -36.20
N ALA A 765 -23.60 8.32 -36.08
CA ALA A 765 -24.55 7.93 -37.13
C ALA A 765 -24.13 8.58 -38.46
N LEU A 766 -23.98 7.78 -39.52
CA LEU A 766 -23.84 8.32 -40.87
C LEU A 766 -25.11 9.13 -41.16
N LYS A 767 -24.94 10.38 -41.62
CA LYS A 767 -26.06 11.12 -42.23
C LYS A 767 -26.52 10.27 -43.42
N ALA A 768 -27.73 9.74 -43.34
CA ALA A 768 -28.40 9.24 -44.53
C ALA A 768 -28.71 10.46 -45.41
N GLY A 769 -28.01 10.57 -46.55
CA GLY A 769 -28.27 11.58 -47.58
C GLY A 769 -27.76 12.99 -47.25
N GLU A 770 -26.60 13.34 -47.79
CA GLU A 770 -26.40 14.60 -48.52
C GLU A 770 -25.91 14.23 -49.93
#